data_AF-A0A3P6C117-F1
#
_entry.id   AF-A0A3P6C117-F1
#
_cell.length_a   1.000
_cell.length_b   1.000
_cell.length_c   1.000
_cell.angle_alpha   90.00
_cell.angle_beta   90.00
_cell.angle_gamma   90.00
#
_symmetry.space_group_name_H-M   'P 1'
#
loop_
_entity.id
_entity.type
_entity.pdbx_description
1 polymer ?
#
loop_
_entity_poly.entity_id
_entity_poly.type
_entity_poly.pdbx_seq_one_letter_code
_entity_poly.pdbx_strand_id
1 'polypeptide(L)'
;MGRVMAEPPNLMLQARELLATPSHELLESLVNHLSTRQETTEYQTAMALFTFCTVNFANSLTLKLLQMYRSSSDALLRSKSIVVLSQTLAAYKSRRFELSLVALNEIKPLVISCLRMQETEIKLFRRVVSFIAHDVVMLDNGGWDELSDCIVELSSAQPLKALHVFVDLPPVYGRFIYSCFGKIAERAEKVLLMPDQDRVEDWSLGLQAVVKLGIQVLDFELRFDMVKGLLTLLVKAASDLVDKGMEEFLIRGLADLEMFLSRDKKLYNYNKEQCDFVSCFLYKIKDLGPLTKQATGKIHRLVKSTPSLVVQKQQGHAACSEREWLDRLNNLQPLEILKVFASTDVEERFRELAIRRLNIKDLGPLTYEATERIHRMVKSTPSRVHGACSEGEWFDRLNNLPPLEILRIFASTDVEERFRDMAIRRLNVLLSDYVSREEESTDASLLRELQPLLISCLWEKEGISESMFRVLGEVVYHVAFEMMTSHVELWDDLGYYITSHIETDFQRAVYVFQCLTMWLHEEFIDPIVEHLLPEINKRLNPPSDVLLDNNCWVLAFLGAFCAISQLVAMKDYGETVMEMADKMVDSVRELVERKLEVGFVRRAFRDFEIIVKKQMEWFRMNEYKLTKSLLLRLYVIKGMTMDSKMVLWRINVFVERGMADHVAA
;
A
#
# COMPACT_ATOMS: atom_id res chain seq x y z
N MET A 1 22.90 -32.80 44.14
CA MET A 1 22.94 -31.34 43.89
C MET A 1 21.92 -31.03 42.81
N GLY A 2 20.83 -30.37 43.18
CA GLY A 2 19.73 -30.06 42.27
C GLY A 2 20.19 -29.06 41.21
N ARG A 3 19.82 -29.31 39.95
CA ARG A 3 19.82 -28.26 38.92
C ARG A 3 18.87 -27.18 39.39
N VAL A 4 19.41 -26.04 39.82
CA VAL A 4 18.65 -24.80 39.89
C VAL A 4 18.22 -24.53 38.46
N MET A 5 16.94 -24.76 38.15
CA MET A 5 16.34 -24.17 36.96
C MET A 5 16.36 -22.66 37.19
N ALA A 6 17.28 -21.97 36.53
CA ALA A 6 17.25 -20.51 36.46
C ALA A 6 15.87 -20.10 35.93
N GLU A 7 15.20 -19.21 36.65
CA GLU A 7 13.95 -18.61 36.18
C GLU A 7 14.17 -18.02 34.77
N PRO A 8 13.22 -18.19 33.85
CA PRO A 8 13.34 -17.60 32.52
C PRO A 8 13.55 -16.08 32.67
N PRO A 9 14.53 -15.48 31.95
CA PRO A 9 14.83 -14.08 32.08
C PRO A 9 13.57 -13.25 31.83
N ASN A 10 13.29 -12.28 32.71
CA ASN A 10 12.19 -11.35 32.52
C ASN A 10 12.54 -10.38 31.36
N LEU A 11 12.29 -10.84 30.13
CA LEU A 11 12.60 -10.11 28.90
C LEU A 11 11.92 -8.74 28.85
N MET A 12 10.76 -8.59 29.48
CA MET A 12 10.05 -7.31 29.58
C MET A 12 10.87 -6.29 30.38
N LEU A 13 11.42 -6.70 31.52
CA LEU A 13 12.22 -5.82 32.38
C LEU A 13 13.54 -5.43 31.69
N GLN A 14 14.20 -6.39 31.05
CA GLN A 14 15.42 -6.16 30.26
C GLN A 14 15.17 -5.25 29.05
N ALA A 15 14.06 -5.44 28.34
CA ALA A 15 13.69 -4.60 27.20
C ALA A 15 13.40 -3.16 27.65
N ARG A 16 12.71 -2.98 28.79
CA ARG A 16 12.47 -1.66 29.36
C ARG A 16 13.78 -0.99 29.78
N GLU A 17 14.69 -1.69 30.43
CA GLU A 17 16.01 -1.15 30.79
C GLU A 17 16.82 -0.77 29.54
N LEU A 18 16.81 -1.61 28.51
CA LEU A 18 17.50 -1.37 27.25
C LEU A 18 16.97 -0.13 26.52
N LEU A 19 15.64 0.02 26.44
CA LEU A 19 15.00 1.01 25.57
C LEU A 19 14.68 2.33 26.28
N ALA A 20 14.40 2.31 27.58
CA ALA A 20 14.03 3.52 28.34
C ALA A 20 15.25 4.24 28.94
N THR A 21 16.40 3.58 29.07
CA THR A 21 17.60 4.21 29.62
C THR A 21 18.19 5.20 28.62
N PRO A 22 18.64 6.40 29.02
CA PRO A 22 19.27 7.36 28.11
C PRO A 22 20.59 6.88 27.50
N SER A 23 21.39 6.12 28.26
CA SER A 23 22.66 5.52 27.79
C SER A 23 22.45 4.55 26.61
N HIS A 24 23.49 4.37 25.79
CA HIS A 24 23.53 3.38 24.71
C HIS A 24 24.30 2.10 25.08
N GLU A 25 24.99 2.04 26.22
CA GLU A 25 25.89 0.93 26.60
C GLU A 25 25.23 -0.47 26.52
N LEU A 26 23.99 -0.60 27.01
CA LEU A 26 23.25 -1.86 26.93
C LEU A 26 22.92 -2.25 25.48
N LEU A 27 22.60 -1.27 24.64
CA LEU A 27 22.34 -1.50 23.22
C LEU A 27 23.62 -1.81 22.44
N GLU A 28 24.73 -1.18 22.80
CA GLU A 28 26.05 -1.48 22.24
C GLU A 28 26.46 -2.91 22.55
N SER A 29 26.30 -3.34 23.81
CA SER A 29 26.52 -4.72 24.24
C SER A 29 25.63 -5.70 23.46
N LEU A 30 24.34 -5.38 23.31
CA LEU A 30 23.41 -6.18 22.51
C LEU A 30 23.87 -6.33 21.05
N VAL A 31 24.18 -5.23 20.37
CA VAL A 31 24.63 -5.24 18.96
C VAL A 31 25.96 -5.98 18.80
N ASN A 32 26.87 -5.85 19.76
CA ASN A 32 28.12 -6.60 19.75
C ASN A 32 27.88 -8.10 19.90
N HIS A 33 27.01 -8.54 20.82
CA HIS A 33 26.67 -9.94 20.99
C HIS A 33 25.95 -10.52 19.77
N LEU A 34 25.06 -9.75 19.12
CA LEU A 34 24.42 -10.13 17.85
C LEU A 34 25.43 -10.31 16.70
N SER A 35 26.64 -9.75 16.84
CA SER A 35 27.73 -9.89 15.86
C SER A 35 28.68 -11.06 16.18
N THR A 36 28.45 -11.80 17.26
CA THR A 36 29.24 -13.00 17.62
C THR A 36 28.73 -14.26 16.91
N ARG A 37 29.43 -15.40 17.08
CA ARG A 37 29.01 -16.67 16.47
C ARG A 37 27.67 -17.12 17.06
N GLN A 38 26.79 -17.66 16.21
CA GLN A 38 25.41 -18.01 16.59
C GLN A 38 25.31 -19.07 17.70
N GLU A 39 26.38 -19.84 17.89
CA GLU A 39 26.49 -20.92 18.88
C GLU A 39 26.81 -20.41 20.30
N THR A 40 27.18 -19.13 20.46
CA THR A 40 27.51 -18.58 21.78
C THR A 40 26.27 -18.33 22.62
N THR A 41 26.39 -18.51 23.93
CA THR A 41 25.33 -18.19 24.89
C THR A 41 24.94 -16.72 24.85
N GLU A 42 25.92 -15.85 24.58
CA GLU A 42 25.79 -14.41 24.44
C GLU A 42 24.94 -14.05 23.22
N TYR A 43 25.19 -14.70 22.07
CA TYR A 43 24.36 -14.51 20.88
C TYR A 43 22.92 -14.96 21.11
N GLN A 44 22.72 -16.15 21.68
CA GLN A 44 21.38 -16.70 21.91
C GLN A 44 20.55 -15.81 22.86
N THR A 45 21.18 -15.32 23.94
CA THR A 45 20.53 -14.42 24.89
C THR A 45 20.22 -13.06 24.27
N ALA A 46 21.18 -12.48 23.52
CA ALA A 46 20.98 -11.23 22.81
C ALA A 46 19.90 -11.34 21.73
N MET A 47 19.87 -12.44 20.99
CA MET A 47 18.87 -12.69 19.95
C MET A 47 17.47 -12.85 20.53
N ALA A 48 17.32 -13.51 21.68
CA ALA A 48 16.04 -13.63 22.37
C ALA A 48 15.50 -12.25 22.79
N LEU A 49 16.34 -11.42 23.43
CA LEU A 49 15.96 -10.07 23.84
C LEU A 49 15.68 -9.17 22.63
N PHE A 50 16.50 -9.23 21.59
CA PHE A 50 16.34 -8.46 20.37
C PHE A 50 15.05 -8.82 19.62
N THR A 51 14.75 -10.12 19.51
CA THR A 51 13.51 -10.62 18.90
C THR A 51 12.30 -10.14 19.71
N PHE A 52 12.38 -10.20 21.03
CA PHE A 52 11.33 -9.69 21.91
C PHE A 52 11.10 -8.19 21.73
N CYS A 53 12.17 -7.37 21.65
CA CYS A 53 12.07 -5.94 21.39
C CYS A 53 11.52 -5.63 20.00
N THR A 54 11.90 -6.43 19.00
CA THR A 54 11.43 -6.29 17.61
C THR A 54 9.92 -6.52 17.52
N VAL A 55 9.37 -7.46 18.29
CA VAL A 55 7.93 -7.76 18.31
C VAL A 55 7.13 -6.74 19.13
N ASN A 56 7.62 -6.37 20.31
CA ASN A 56 6.80 -5.64 21.29
C ASN A 56 7.09 -4.12 21.34
N PHE A 57 8.26 -3.69 20.86
CA PHE A 57 8.76 -2.32 21.05
C PHE A 57 9.41 -1.75 19.78
N ALA A 58 8.84 -2.03 18.61
CA ALA A 58 9.42 -1.71 17.33
C ALA A 58 9.77 -0.22 17.14
N ASN A 59 8.88 0.68 17.58
CA ASN A 59 9.08 2.13 17.54
C ASN A 59 10.32 2.54 18.35
N SER A 60 10.36 2.14 19.62
CA SER A 60 11.45 2.50 20.55
C SER A 60 12.78 1.87 20.14
N LEU A 61 12.77 0.63 19.66
CA LEU A 61 13.97 -0.04 19.17
C LEU A 61 14.56 0.68 17.95
N THR A 62 13.71 1.05 16.99
CA THR A 62 14.12 1.82 15.79
C THR A 62 14.74 3.15 16.18
N LEU A 63 14.08 3.89 17.07
CA LEU A 63 14.57 5.17 17.58
C LEU A 63 15.93 5.01 18.26
N LYS A 64 16.06 4.02 19.16
CA LYS A 64 17.28 3.78 19.93
C LYS A 64 18.47 3.35 19.06
N LEU A 65 18.22 2.49 18.06
CA LEU A 65 19.24 2.10 17.07
C LEU A 65 19.71 3.29 16.22
N LEU A 66 18.80 4.16 15.79
CA LEU A 66 19.14 5.39 15.06
C LEU A 66 19.93 6.37 15.92
N GLN A 67 19.55 6.54 17.19
CA GLN A 67 20.28 7.39 18.14
C GLN A 67 21.72 6.90 18.34
N MET A 68 21.91 5.59 18.53
CA MET A 68 23.23 4.98 18.67
C MET A 68 24.06 5.11 17.38
N TYR A 69 23.45 4.88 16.21
CA TYR A 69 24.12 5.10 14.92
C TYR A 69 24.61 6.55 14.78
N ARG A 70 23.78 7.52 15.20
CA ARG A 70 24.11 8.95 15.15
C ARG A 70 25.22 9.35 16.13
N SER A 71 25.18 8.83 17.37
CA SER A 71 26.05 9.31 18.45
C SER A 71 27.37 8.57 18.57
N SER A 72 27.48 7.36 18.03
CA SER A 72 28.67 6.54 18.20
C SER A 72 29.87 7.11 17.45
N SER A 73 31.00 7.26 18.14
CA SER A 73 32.28 7.64 17.54
C SER A 73 33.05 6.44 16.95
N ASP A 74 32.60 5.21 17.24
CA ASP A 74 33.22 3.99 16.73
C ASP A 74 32.60 3.59 15.39
N ALA A 75 33.42 3.64 14.33
CA ALA A 75 33.00 3.28 12.98
C ALA A 75 32.53 1.81 12.86
N LEU A 76 33.14 0.87 13.59
CA LEU A 76 32.75 -0.54 13.57
C LEU A 76 31.39 -0.72 14.23
N LEU A 77 31.16 -0.09 15.38
CA LEU A 77 29.89 -0.12 16.07
C LEU A 77 28.77 0.54 15.25
N ARG A 78 29.06 1.68 14.59
CA ARG A 78 28.12 2.30 13.64
C ARG A 78 27.76 1.39 12.48
N SER A 79 28.75 0.71 11.89
CA SER A 79 28.51 -0.25 10.80
C SER A 79 27.62 -1.42 11.26
N LYS A 80 27.91 -1.99 12.44
CA LYS A 80 27.06 -3.04 13.03
C LYS A 80 25.65 -2.54 13.32
N SER A 81 25.51 -1.34 13.86
CA SER A 81 24.20 -0.79 14.23
C SER A 81 23.32 -0.52 13.01
N ILE A 82 23.89 -0.02 11.91
CA ILE A 82 23.12 0.19 10.68
C ILE A 82 22.71 -1.13 10.01
N VAL A 83 23.55 -2.16 10.08
CA VAL A 83 23.20 -3.52 9.61
C VAL A 83 22.01 -4.06 10.41
N VAL A 84 22.10 -4.01 11.74
CA VAL A 84 21.01 -4.46 12.63
C VAL A 84 19.73 -3.68 12.33
N LEU A 85 19.80 -2.35 12.26
CA LEU A 85 18.65 -1.50 11.93
C LEU A 85 18.05 -1.86 10.56
N SER A 86 18.87 -2.01 9.51
CA SER A 86 18.37 -2.37 8.19
C SER A 86 17.68 -3.74 8.18
N GLN A 87 18.17 -4.71 8.96
CA GLN A 87 17.55 -6.04 9.10
C GLN A 87 16.23 -5.96 9.87
N THR A 88 16.20 -5.17 10.96
CA THR A 88 14.99 -4.89 11.74
C THR A 88 13.88 -4.31 10.86
N LEU A 89 14.17 -3.27 10.09
CA LEU A 89 13.18 -2.65 9.21
C LEU A 89 12.73 -3.58 8.07
N ALA A 90 13.64 -4.42 7.55
CA ALA A 90 13.26 -5.45 6.59
C ALA A 90 12.28 -6.49 7.19
N ALA A 91 12.49 -6.88 8.46
CA ALA A 91 11.59 -7.76 9.19
C ALA A 91 10.24 -7.10 9.50
N TYR A 92 10.20 -5.80 9.74
CA TYR A 92 8.95 -5.05 9.83
C TYR A 92 8.20 -5.06 8.52
N LYS A 93 8.89 -4.79 7.41
CA LYS A 93 8.31 -4.80 6.07
C LYS A 93 7.66 -6.14 5.73
N SER A 94 8.30 -7.26 6.06
CA SER A 94 7.75 -8.60 5.78
C SER A 94 6.50 -8.92 6.59
N ARG A 95 6.36 -8.32 7.78
CA ARG A 95 5.19 -8.45 8.65
C ARG A 95 4.15 -7.33 8.44
N ARG A 96 4.36 -6.45 7.45
CA ARG A 96 3.53 -5.26 7.19
C ARG A 96 3.37 -4.39 8.44
N PHE A 97 4.40 -4.31 9.28
CA PHE A 97 4.44 -3.43 10.42
C PHE A 97 4.81 -2.01 9.98
N GLU A 98 4.07 -1.02 10.46
CA GLU A 98 4.28 0.41 10.19
C GLU A 98 4.68 1.13 11.49
N LEU A 99 5.65 2.05 11.40
CA LEU A 99 6.03 2.89 12.54
C LEU A 99 4.90 3.86 12.91
N SER A 100 4.67 4.08 14.20
CA SER A 100 3.61 5.01 14.62
C SER A 100 3.94 6.47 14.29
N LEU A 101 2.91 7.28 14.02
CA LEU A 101 3.08 8.71 13.73
C LEU A 101 3.84 9.45 14.84
N VAL A 102 3.60 9.10 16.10
CA VAL A 102 4.31 9.66 17.26
C VAL A 102 5.81 9.36 17.18
N ALA A 103 6.18 8.11 16.87
CA ALA A 103 7.58 7.72 16.71
C ALA A 103 8.22 8.39 15.50
N LEU A 104 7.49 8.54 14.39
CA LEU A 104 7.97 9.19 13.18
C LEU A 104 8.36 10.65 13.44
N ASN A 105 7.63 11.39 14.28
CA ASN A 105 7.98 12.77 14.65
C ASN A 105 9.38 12.88 15.30
N GLU A 106 9.79 11.87 16.07
CA GLU A 106 11.12 11.82 16.68
C GLU A 106 12.18 11.24 15.73
N ILE A 107 11.79 10.27 14.90
CA ILE A 107 12.70 9.58 13.97
C ILE A 107 13.11 10.48 12.80
N LYS A 108 12.20 11.26 12.23
CA LYS A 108 12.47 12.15 11.08
C LYS A 108 13.71 13.04 11.27
N PRO A 109 13.79 13.90 12.32
CA PRO A 109 14.94 14.78 12.50
C PRO A 109 16.25 14.00 12.73
N LEU A 110 16.19 12.81 13.34
CA LEU A 110 17.35 11.94 13.51
C LEU A 110 17.84 11.40 12.17
N VAL A 111 16.95 10.93 11.30
CA VAL A 111 17.31 10.47 9.95
C VAL A 111 17.98 11.59 9.15
N ILE A 112 17.44 12.80 9.18
CA ILE A 112 18.04 13.97 8.52
C ILE A 112 19.42 14.28 9.11
N SER A 113 19.57 14.23 10.44
CA SER A 113 20.87 14.41 11.10
C SER A 113 21.89 13.35 10.65
N CYS A 114 21.47 12.09 10.54
CA CYS A 114 22.32 10.99 10.09
C CYS A 114 22.70 11.15 8.60
N LEU A 115 21.79 11.63 7.76
CA LEU A 115 22.09 11.95 6.35
C LEU A 115 23.18 13.02 6.23
N ARG A 116 23.29 13.96 7.16
CA ARG A 116 24.32 15.01 7.15
C ARG A 116 25.70 14.55 7.63
N MET A 117 25.82 13.35 8.21
CA MET A 117 27.12 12.80 8.62
C MET A 117 27.99 12.47 7.39
N GLN A 118 29.31 12.58 7.53
CA GLN A 118 30.24 12.00 6.55
C GLN A 118 30.31 10.50 6.80
N GLU A 119 29.63 9.70 5.97
CA GLU A 119 29.53 8.25 6.18
C GLU A 119 29.71 7.46 4.89
N THR A 120 30.36 6.30 5.02
CA THR A 120 30.69 5.38 3.93
C THR A 120 29.56 4.40 3.61
N GLU A 121 28.68 4.09 4.58
CA GLU A 121 27.64 3.05 4.46
C GLU A 121 26.31 3.55 3.86
N ILE A 122 26.38 4.45 2.88
CA ILE A 122 25.18 5.05 2.28
C ILE A 122 24.24 4.01 1.65
N LYS A 123 24.77 2.89 1.15
CA LYS A 123 23.98 1.82 0.51
C LYS A 123 23.00 1.15 1.47
N LEU A 124 23.37 1.00 2.75
CA LEU A 124 22.47 0.49 3.79
C LEU A 124 21.55 1.59 4.29
N PHE A 125 22.11 2.78 4.55
CA PHE A 125 21.33 3.87 5.13
C PHE A 125 20.23 4.38 4.20
N ARG A 126 20.42 4.39 2.87
CA ARG A 126 19.34 4.72 1.93
C ARG A 126 18.13 3.79 2.02
N ARG A 127 18.32 2.52 2.40
CA ARG A 127 17.22 1.56 2.61
C ARG A 127 16.43 1.87 3.87
N VAL A 128 17.13 2.32 4.92
CA VAL A 128 16.50 2.83 6.15
C VAL A 128 15.68 4.08 5.84
N VAL A 129 16.25 5.04 5.10
CA VAL A 129 15.52 6.23 4.65
C VAL A 129 14.30 5.86 3.82
N SER A 130 14.43 4.93 2.87
CA SER A 130 13.32 4.44 2.04
C SER A 130 12.17 3.86 2.86
N PHE A 131 12.47 3.02 3.85
CA PHE A 131 11.45 2.43 4.72
C PHE A 131 10.71 3.51 5.52
N ILE A 132 11.46 4.41 6.16
CA ILE A 132 10.86 5.47 6.97
C ILE A 132 10.07 6.44 6.09
N ALA A 133 10.58 6.76 4.88
CA ALA A 133 9.89 7.62 3.93
C ALA A 133 8.57 6.99 3.46
N HIS A 134 8.52 5.67 3.32
CA HIS A 134 7.27 4.97 3.00
C HIS A 134 6.23 5.17 4.11
N ASP A 135 6.60 4.88 5.36
CA ASP A 135 5.69 5.04 6.50
C ASP A 135 5.24 6.51 6.67
N VAL A 136 6.15 7.47 6.46
CA VAL A 136 5.82 8.90 6.51
C VAL A 136 4.86 9.29 5.39
N VAL A 137 5.07 8.82 4.16
CA VAL A 137 4.18 9.15 3.04
C VAL A 137 2.79 8.54 3.24
N MET A 138 2.71 7.34 3.84
CA MET A 138 1.43 6.68 4.11
C MET A 138 0.68 7.30 5.30
N LEU A 139 1.38 7.68 6.36
CA LEU A 139 0.76 8.05 7.64
C LEU A 139 0.73 9.57 7.93
N ASP A 140 1.64 10.36 7.35
CA ASP A 140 1.76 11.78 7.68
C ASP A 140 1.11 12.69 6.64
N ASN A 141 0.10 13.42 7.09
CA ASN A 141 -0.58 14.44 6.32
C ASN A 141 0.32 15.64 5.92
N GLY A 142 1.48 15.86 6.54
CA GLY A 142 2.44 16.88 6.13
C GLY A 142 3.37 16.47 4.98
N GLY A 143 3.59 15.16 4.80
CA GLY A 143 4.69 14.64 4.00
C GLY A 143 6.05 14.74 4.72
N TRP A 144 7.14 14.82 3.96
CA TRP A 144 8.50 14.95 4.49
C TRP A 144 9.31 15.97 3.68
N ASP A 145 8.83 17.22 3.64
CA ASP A 145 9.47 18.27 2.85
C ASP A 145 10.93 18.51 3.30
N GLU A 146 11.23 18.31 4.59
CA GLU A 146 12.57 18.42 5.16
C GLU A 146 13.56 17.41 4.56
N LEU A 147 13.09 16.23 4.15
CA LEU A 147 13.92 15.27 3.44
C LEU A 147 14.22 15.74 2.02
N SER A 148 13.27 16.41 1.36
CA SER A 148 13.50 17.00 0.04
C SER A 148 14.55 18.13 0.10
N ASP A 149 14.48 18.98 1.12
CA ASP A 149 15.46 20.04 1.37
C ASP A 149 16.84 19.44 1.69
N CYS A 150 16.88 18.39 2.51
CA CYS A 150 18.11 17.66 2.79
C CYS A 150 18.73 17.04 1.52
N ILE A 151 17.92 16.49 0.61
CA ILE A 151 18.39 15.97 -0.67
C ILE A 151 18.97 17.10 -1.55
N VAL A 152 18.38 18.29 -1.53
CA VAL A 152 18.91 19.48 -2.24
C VAL A 152 20.26 19.93 -1.65
N GLU A 153 20.36 19.99 -0.32
CA GLU A 153 21.62 20.27 0.39
C GLU A 153 22.71 19.24 0.03
N LEU A 154 22.37 17.95 0.14
CA LEU A 154 23.25 16.83 -0.20
C LEU A 154 23.66 16.87 -1.67
N SER A 155 22.77 17.26 -2.59
CA SER A 155 23.10 17.36 -4.01
C SER A 155 24.23 18.36 -4.27
N SER A 156 24.40 19.34 -3.38
CA SER A 156 25.48 20.33 -3.47
C SER A 156 26.76 19.87 -2.80
N ALA A 157 26.66 19.25 -1.61
CA ALA A 157 27.82 18.84 -0.82
C ALA A 157 28.37 17.44 -1.20
N GLN A 158 27.49 16.48 -1.47
CA GLN A 158 27.80 15.07 -1.72
C GLN A 158 26.86 14.51 -2.81
N PRO A 159 27.10 14.83 -4.10
CA PRO A 159 26.15 14.53 -5.19
C PRO A 159 25.74 13.06 -5.30
N LEU A 160 26.69 12.11 -5.21
CA LEU A 160 26.41 10.68 -5.30
C LEU A 160 25.55 10.19 -4.11
N LYS A 161 25.75 10.77 -2.93
CA LYS A 161 24.95 10.47 -1.73
C LYS A 161 23.49 10.89 -1.95
N ALA A 162 23.26 12.06 -2.55
CA ALA A 162 21.91 12.51 -2.89
C ALA A 162 21.21 11.57 -3.89
N LEU A 163 21.93 11.14 -4.94
CA LEU A 163 21.40 10.18 -5.92
C LEU A 163 21.07 8.83 -5.25
N HIS A 164 21.94 8.34 -4.37
CA HIS A 164 21.69 7.10 -3.62
C HIS A 164 20.41 7.17 -2.79
N VAL A 165 20.20 8.28 -2.06
CA VAL A 165 18.99 8.47 -1.26
C VAL A 165 17.77 8.52 -2.17
N PHE A 166 17.83 9.33 -3.24
CA PHE A 166 16.70 9.55 -4.14
C PHE A 166 16.21 8.26 -4.84
N VAL A 167 17.13 7.45 -5.36
CA VAL A 167 16.79 6.25 -6.14
C VAL A 167 15.96 5.23 -5.36
N ASP A 168 16.22 5.09 -4.06
CA ASP A 168 15.52 4.12 -3.20
C ASP A 168 14.23 4.71 -2.59
N LEU A 169 13.87 5.97 -2.85
CA LEU A 169 12.63 6.55 -2.32
C LEU A 169 11.37 5.86 -2.85
N PRO A 170 10.31 5.76 -2.03
CA PRO A 170 8.98 5.40 -2.52
C PRO A 170 8.43 6.47 -3.49
N PRO A 171 7.30 6.19 -4.17
CA PRO A 171 6.50 7.23 -4.79
C PRO A 171 6.20 8.32 -3.75
N VAL A 172 6.59 9.55 -4.07
CA VAL A 172 6.42 10.72 -3.20
C VAL A 172 5.54 11.75 -3.91
N TYR A 173 4.87 12.61 -3.14
CA TYR A 173 3.96 13.62 -3.67
C TYR A 173 4.69 14.70 -4.49
N GLY A 174 3.98 15.32 -5.44
CA GLY A 174 4.59 16.17 -6.48
C GLY A 174 5.40 17.36 -5.96
N ARG A 175 5.00 17.96 -4.82
CA ARG A 175 5.78 19.05 -4.19
C ARG A 175 7.17 18.60 -3.75
N PHE A 176 7.30 17.38 -3.22
CA PHE A 176 8.59 16.80 -2.86
C PHE A 176 9.48 16.64 -4.09
N ILE A 177 8.93 16.12 -5.19
CA ILE A 177 9.69 15.96 -6.43
C ILE A 177 10.06 17.32 -6.96
N TYR A 178 9.14 18.28 -6.99
CA TYR A 178 9.38 19.62 -7.52
C TYR A 178 10.54 20.33 -6.81
N SER A 179 10.64 20.22 -5.47
CA SER A 179 11.70 20.89 -4.71
C SER A 179 13.11 20.34 -5.05
N CYS A 180 13.24 19.04 -5.30
CA CYS A 180 14.55 18.41 -5.55
C CYS A 180 14.84 18.05 -7.01
N PHE A 181 13.85 18.08 -7.91
CA PHE A 181 13.95 17.64 -9.31
C PHE A 181 15.14 18.23 -10.04
N GLY A 182 15.23 19.57 -10.07
CA GLY A 182 16.25 20.27 -10.84
C GLY A 182 17.66 19.90 -10.40
N LYS A 183 17.87 19.74 -9.09
CA LYS A 183 19.17 19.36 -8.54
C LYS A 183 19.51 17.91 -8.81
N ILE A 184 18.58 16.98 -8.63
CA ILE A 184 18.83 15.57 -8.93
C ILE A 184 19.09 15.37 -10.42
N ALA A 185 18.30 15.98 -11.29
CA ALA A 185 18.50 15.92 -12.74
C ALA A 185 19.87 16.49 -13.14
N GLU A 186 20.25 17.67 -12.62
CA GLU A 186 21.56 18.28 -12.85
C GLU A 186 22.72 17.35 -12.42
N ARG A 187 22.59 16.67 -11.27
CA ARG A 187 23.65 15.77 -10.77
C ARG A 187 23.72 14.48 -11.57
N ALA A 188 22.57 13.89 -11.90
CA ALA A 188 22.54 12.68 -12.70
C ALA A 188 23.05 12.94 -14.13
N GLU A 189 22.72 14.08 -14.73
CA GLU A 189 23.23 14.50 -16.03
C GLU A 189 24.76 14.59 -16.04
N LYS A 190 25.37 15.24 -15.04
CA LYS A 190 26.84 15.34 -14.95
C LYS A 190 27.51 13.97 -14.91
N VAL A 191 26.94 13.03 -14.14
CA VAL A 191 27.46 11.67 -14.01
C VAL A 191 27.26 10.87 -15.29
N LEU A 192 26.14 11.07 -15.99
CA LEU A 192 25.81 10.37 -17.24
C LEU A 192 26.64 10.86 -18.44
N LEU A 193 26.92 12.16 -18.54
CA LEU A 193 27.62 12.77 -19.68
C LEU A 193 29.14 12.79 -19.54
N MET A 194 29.67 12.57 -18.32
CA MET A 194 31.11 12.46 -18.05
C MET A 194 31.44 11.11 -17.41
N PRO A 195 31.24 9.98 -18.13
CA PRO A 195 31.54 8.66 -17.60
C PRO A 195 33.05 8.49 -17.37
N ASP A 196 33.41 8.00 -16.18
CA ASP A 196 34.74 7.50 -15.85
C ASP A 196 34.78 5.99 -16.14
N GLN A 197 35.79 5.52 -16.89
CA GLN A 197 35.88 4.14 -17.38
C GLN A 197 35.85 3.11 -16.25
N ASP A 198 36.35 3.49 -15.07
CA ASP A 198 36.43 2.61 -13.90
C ASP A 198 35.25 2.80 -12.92
N ARG A 199 34.26 3.64 -13.23
CA ARG A 199 33.13 3.98 -12.33
C ARG A 199 31.77 3.72 -12.98
N VAL A 200 31.58 2.49 -13.44
CA VAL A 200 30.30 2.02 -14.00
C VAL A 200 29.17 2.20 -12.97
N GLU A 201 29.45 1.98 -11.69
CA GLU A 201 28.47 2.05 -10.61
C GLU A 201 27.92 3.47 -10.42
N ASP A 202 28.76 4.49 -10.55
CA ASP A 202 28.35 5.89 -10.46
C ASP A 202 27.47 6.24 -11.67
N TRP A 203 27.90 5.85 -12.88
CA TRP A 203 27.12 6.06 -14.10
C TRP A 203 25.75 5.36 -14.03
N SER A 204 25.74 4.11 -13.59
CA SER A 204 24.55 3.29 -13.35
C SER A 204 23.60 3.93 -12.33
N LEU A 205 24.15 4.52 -11.25
CA LEU A 205 23.36 5.27 -10.28
C LEU A 205 22.69 6.51 -10.91
N GLY A 206 23.42 7.24 -11.77
CA GLY A 206 22.88 8.34 -12.56
C GLY A 206 21.74 7.89 -13.47
N LEU A 207 21.91 6.75 -14.15
CA LEU A 207 20.88 6.14 -15.01
C LEU A 207 19.62 5.80 -14.21
N GLN A 208 19.77 5.11 -13.08
CA GLN A 208 18.67 4.77 -12.19
C GLN A 208 17.95 6.01 -11.67
N ALA A 209 18.68 7.08 -11.32
CA ALA A 209 18.10 8.31 -10.82
C ALA A 209 17.23 9.02 -11.87
N VAL A 210 17.70 9.12 -13.12
CA VAL A 210 16.92 9.74 -14.20
C VAL A 210 15.68 8.89 -14.55
N VAL A 211 15.81 7.56 -14.56
CA VAL A 211 14.67 6.67 -14.78
C VAL A 211 13.66 6.79 -13.64
N LYS A 212 14.10 6.79 -12.37
CA LYS A 212 13.25 7.01 -11.20
C LYS A 212 12.55 8.37 -11.26
N LEU A 213 13.26 9.44 -11.62
CA LEU A 213 12.66 10.77 -11.83
C LEU A 213 11.55 10.72 -12.88
N GLY A 214 11.80 10.08 -14.03
CA GLY A 214 10.78 9.94 -15.07
C GLY A 214 9.54 9.20 -14.57
N ILE A 215 9.72 8.10 -13.86
CA ILE A 215 8.63 7.32 -13.26
C ILE A 215 7.83 8.15 -12.24
N GLN A 216 8.52 8.87 -11.35
CA GLN A 216 7.87 9.68 -10.31
C GLN A 216 7.15 10.90 -10.89
N VAL A 217 7.67 11.54 -11.95
CA VAL A 217 7.06 12.74 -12.53
C VAL A 217 5.81 12.42 -13.37
N LEU A 218 5.70 11.20 -13.90
CA LEU A 218 4.53 10.78 -14.68
C LEU A 218 3.24 10.71 -13.84
N ASP A 219 3.35 10.54 -12.53
CA ASP A 219 2.22 10.61 -11.60
C ASP A 219 1.74 12.06 -11.36
N PHE A 220 2.42 13.06 -11.92
CA PHE A 220 2.10 14.48 -11.78
C PHE A 220 1.86 15.15 -13.13
N GLU A 221 1.05 16.21 -13.16
CA GLU A 221 0.59 16.88 -14.38
C GLU A 221 1.67 17.61 -15.20
N LEU A 222 2.91 17.63 -14.73
CA LEU A 222 4.06 18.27 -15.37
C LEU A 222 4.73 17.34 -16.38
N ARG A 223 3.97 16.85 -17.35
CA ARG A 223 4.37 15.63 -18.06
C ARG A 223 5.28 15.85 -19.26
N PHE A 224 4.99 16.78 -20.17
CA PHE A 224 5.60 16.62 -21.48
C PHE A 224 7.07 17.06 -21.55
N ASP A 225 7.39 18.30 -21.18
CA ASP A 225 8.72 18.86 -21.41
C ASP A 225 9.79 18.25 -20.49
N MET A 226 9.46 18.00 -19.22
CA MET A 226 10.37 17.37 -18.26
C MET A 226 10.67 15.91 -18.67
N VAL A 227 9.64 15.11 -18.93
CA VAL A 227 9.81 13.70 -19.33
C VAL A 227 10.55 13.61 -20.67
N LYS A 228 10.25 14.50 -21.63
CA LYS A 228 10.98 14.60 -22.89
C LYS A 228 12.45 14.96 -22.67
N GLY A 229 12.74 15.89 -21.76
CA GLY A 229 14.11 16.26 -21.37
C GLY A 229 14.87 15.08 -20.78
N LEU A 230 14.28 14.37 -19.81
CA LEU A 230 14.88 13.18 -19.20
C LEU A 230 15.10 12.07 -20.24
N LEU A 231 14.12 11.81 -21.11
CA LEU A 231 14.23 10.81 -22.16
C LEU A 231 15.35 11.16 -23.16
N THR A 232 15.48 12.44 -23.51
CA THR A 232 16.55 12.93 -24.39
C THR A 232 17.91 12.74 -23.74
N LEU A 233 18.04 13.06 -22.45
CA LEU A 233 19.26 12.84 -21.67
C LEU A 233 19.65 11.35 -21.63
N LEU A 234 18.70 10.47 -21.33
CA LEU A 234 18.92 9.02 -21.26
C LEU A 234 19.43 8.46 -22.59
N VAL A 235 18.79 8.83 -23.69
CA VAL A 235 19.17 8.36 -25.04
C VAL A 235 20.53 8.89 -25.41
N LYS A 236 20.79 10.19 -25.18
CA LYS A 236 22.09 10.80 -25.45
C LYS A 236 23.21 10.12 -24.68
N ALA A 237 23.04 9.89 -23.37
CA ALA A 237 24.05 9.24 -22.55
C ALA A 237 24.40 7.82 -23.03
N ALA A 238 23.40 7.05 -23.48
CA ALA A 238 23.62 5.72 -24.04
C ALA A 238 24.31 5.77 -25.41
N SER A 239 23.87 6.67 -26.31
CA SER A 239 24.49 6.87 -27.63
C SER A 239 25.95 7.30 -27.51
N ASP A 240 26.24 8.30 -26.67
CA ASP A 240 27.60 8.83 -26.48
C ASP A 240 28.58 7.76 -25.98
N LEU A 241 28.12 6.78 -25.19
CA LEU A 241 28.95 5.64 -24.77
C LEU A 241 29.29 4.70 -25.93
N VAL A 242 28.28 4.35 -26.74
CA VAL A 242 28.46 3.45 -27.88
C VAL A 242 29.32 4.10 -28.97
N ASP A 243 29.12 5.39 -29.23
CA ASP A 243 29.94 6.17 -30.18
C ASP A 243 31.42 6.22 -29.76
N LYS A 244 31.70 6.11 -28.44
CA LYS A 244 33.06 6.00 -27.88
C LYS A 244 33.58 4.55 -27.84
N GLY A 245 32.84 3.58 -28.37
CA GLY A 245 33.20 2.16 -28.34
C GLY A 245 33.01 1.49 -26.98
N MET A 246 32.23 2.08 -26.08
CA MET A 246 32.02 1.60 -24.71
C MET A 246 30.71 0.81 -24.54
N GLU A 247 30.34 -0.03 -25.52
CA GLU A 247 29.08 -0.80 -25.44
C GLU A 247 29.04 -1.70 -24.20
N GLU A 248 30.12 -2.40 -23.85
CA GLU A 248 30.17 -3.26 -22.66
C GLU A 248 29.91 -2.49 -21.35
N PHE A 249 30.35 -1.24 -21.26
CA PHE A 249 30.10 -0.35 -20.13
C PHE A 249 28.60 -0.07 -20.01
N LEU A 250 27.94 0.26 -21.13
CA LEU A 250 26.48 0.44 -21.19
C LEU A 250 25.73 -0.83 -20.76
N ILE A 251 26.17 -2.02 -21.19
CA ILE A 251 25.53 -3.29 -20.81
C ILE A 251 25.56 -3.50 -19.29
N ARG A 252 26.69 -3.20 -18.63
CA ARG A 252 26.78 -3.31 -17.17
C ARG A 252 25.81 -2.35 -16.48
N GLY A 253 25.74 -1.10 -16.94
CA GLY A 253 24.77 -0.13 -16.40
C GLY A 253 23.30 -0.54 -16.64
N LEU A 254 23.00 -1.15 -17.78
CA LEU A 254 21.66 -1.69 -18.07
C LEU A 254 21.32 -2.91 -17.19
N ALA A 255 22.29 -3.76 -16.85
CA ALA A 255 22.07 -4.88 -15.94
C ALA A 255 21.72 -4.40 -14.52
N ASP A 256 22.36 -3.35 -14.06
CA ASP A 256 22.01 -2.72 -12.78
C ASP A 256 20.62 -2.07 -12.82
N LEU A 257 20.27 -1.41 -13.94
CA LEU A 257 18.93 -0.85 -14.14
C LEU A 257 17.86 -1.95 -14.12
N GLU A 258 18.13 -3.12 -14.72
CA GLU A 258 17.24 -4.29 -14.68
C GLU A 258 16.96 -4.72 -13.22
N MET A 259 18.02 -4.88 -12.42
CA MET A 259 17.90 -5.24 -11.00
C MET A 259 17.12 -4.19 -10.20
N PHE A 260 17.40 -2.92 -10.45
CA PHE A 260 16.70 -1.81 -9.83
C PHE A 260 15.19 -1.83 -10.16
N LEU A 261 14.83 -1.90 -11.44
CA LEU A 261 13.43 -1.89 -11.90
C LEU A 261 12.66 -3.12 -11.42
N SER A 262 13.31 -4.30 -11.35
CA SER A 262 12.67 -5.53 -10.86
C SER A 262 12.23 -5.39 -9.41
N ARG A 263 13.10 -4.81 -8.57
CA ARG A 263 12.80 -4.52 -7.17
C ARG A 263 11.76 -3.41 -7.04
N ASP A 264 11.94 -2.29 -7.74
CA ASP A 264 11.12 -1.09 -7.56
C ASP A 264 9.69 -1.29 -8.10
N LYS A 265 9.53 -1.91 -9.27
CA LYS A 265 8.21 -2.27 -9.83
C LYS A 265 7.45 -3.23 -8.90
N LYS A 266 8.13 -4.23 -8.32
CA LYS A 266 7.50 -5.17 -7.38
C LYS A 266 6.99 -4.47 -6.12
N LEU A 267 7.65 -3.41 -5.68
CA LEU A 267 7.27 -2.67 -4.47
C LEU A 267 6.14 -1.67 -4.72
N TYR A 268 6.11 -1.04 -5.90
CA TYR A 268 5.25 0.13 -6.13
C TYR A 268 4.25 -0.02 -7.28
N ASN A 269 4.22 -1.18 -7.94
CA ASN A 269 3.28 -1.53 -9.00
C ASN A 269 3.06 -0.45 -10.06
N TYR A 270 4.03 -0.32 -10.98
CA TYR A 270 4.00 0.72 -12.00
C TYR A 270 2.74 0.70 -12.86
N ASN A 271 2.18 1.89 -13.11
CA ASN A 271 1.08 2.07 -14.04
C ASN A 271 1.54 1.98 -15.52
N LYS A 272 0.58 2.02 -16.44
CA LYS A 272 0.83 1.92 -17.88
C LYS A 272 1.76 3.02 -18.38
N GLU A 273 1.56 4.27 -17.97
CA GLU A 273 2.37 5.41 -18.43
C GLU A 273 3.83 5.29 -17.97
N GLN A 274 4.05 4.88 -16.72
CA GLN A 274 5.37 4.61 -16.16
C GLN A 274 6.09 3.48 -16.92
N CYS A 275 5.36 2.40 -17.23
CA CYS A 275 5.88 1.30 -18.04
C CYS A 275 6.20 1.73 -19.48
N ASP A 276 5.37 2.60 -20.06
CA ASP A 276 5.54 3.14 -21.41
C ASP A 276 6.73 4.08 -21.50
N PHE A 277 7.01 4.89 -20.47
CA PHE A 277 8.22 5.73 -20.40
C PHE A 277 9.50 4.90 -20.46
N VAL A 278 9.60 3.87 -19.60
CA VAL A 278 10.78 2.99 -19.60
C VAL A 278 10.87 2.26 -20.94
N SER A 279 9.75 1.78 -21.47
CA SER A 279 9.70 1.13 -22.79
C SER A 279 10.14 2.06 -23.92
N CYS A 280 9.76 3.34 -23.87
CA CYS A 280 10.13 4.34 -24.87
C CYS A 280 11.64 4.59 -24.85
N PHE A 281 12.25 4.70 -23.66
CA PHE A 281 13.70 4.79 -23.50
C PHE A 281 14.40 3.58 -24.12
N LEU A 282 14.01 2.36 -23.71
CA LEU A 282 14.62 1.13 -24.21
C LEU A 282 14.49 0.98 -25.73
N TYR A 283 13.32 1.33 -26.28
CA TYR A 283 13.08 1.29 -27.72
C TYR A 283 14.03 2.19 -28.50
N LYS A 284 14.34 3.39 -27.97
CA LYS A 284 15.22 4.36 -28.64
C LYS A 284 16.69 3.95 -28.65
N ILE A 285 17.13 3.10 -27.71
CA ILE A 285 18.53 2.67 -27.60
C ILE A 285 18.77 1.23 -28.09
N LYS A 286 17.71 0.46 -28.40
CA LYS A 286 17.81 -0.98 -28.71
C LYS A 286 18.72 -1.31 -29.91
N ASP A 287 18.85 -0.39 -30.86
CA ASP A 287 19.58 -0.60 -32.11
C ASP A 287 20.98 0.05 -32.08
N LEU A 288 21.44 0.55 -30.93
CA LEU A 288 22.81 1.09 -30.79
C LEU A 288 23.88 0.00 -30.93
N GLY A 289 23.56 -1.24 -30.56
CA GLY A 289 24.48 -2.37 -30.72
C GLY A 289 23.83 -3.73 -30.42
N PRO A 290 24.47 -4.84 -30.83
CA PRO A 290 23.89 -6.18 -30.74
C PRO A 290 23.69 -6.63 -29.30
N LEU A 291 24.60 -6.29 -28.38
CA LEU A 291 24.47 -6.61 -26.96
C LEU A 291 23.41 -5.72 -26.31
N THR A 292 23.33 -4.45 -26.73
CA THR A 292 22.35 -3.48 -26.24
C THR A 292 20.92 -3.93 -26.56
N LYS A 293 20.69 -4.50 -27.76
CA LYS A 293 19.41 -5.09 -28.14
C LYS A 293 18.97 -6.22 -27.21
N GLN A 294 19.91 -7.08 -26.80
CA GLN A 294 19.60 -8.18 -25.88
C GLN A 294 19.27 -7.67 -24.47
N ALA A 295 20.04 -6.73 -23.94
CA ALA A 295 19.82 -6.13 -22.62
C ALA A 295 18.49 -5.39 -22.56
N THR A 296 18.21 -4.51 -23.52
CA THR A 296 16.93 -3.78 -23.61
C THR A 296 15.73 -4.70 -23.72
N GLY A 297 15.85 -5.81 -24.45
CA GLY A 297 14.79 -6.82 -24.56
C GLY A 297 14.49 -7.56 -23.25
N LYS A 298 15.47 -7.73 -22.34
CA LYS A 298 15.23 -8.28 -21.00
C LYS A 298 14.42 -7.30 -20.15
N ILE A 299 14.87 -6.04 -20.08
CA ILE A 299 14.19 -4.99 -19.30
C ILE A 299 12.78 -4.73 -19.84
N HIS A 300 12.60 -4.70 -21.17
CA HIS A 300 11.28 -4.49 -21.76
C HIS A 300 10.27 -5.56 -21.36
N ARG A 301 10.71 -6.84 -21.31
CA ARG A 301 9.87 -7.95 -20.84
C ARG A 301 9.52 -7.80 -19.37
N LEU A 302 10.47 -7.45 -18.51
CA LEU A 302 10.25 -7.19 -17.08
C LEU A 302 9.20 -6.08 -16.85
N VAL A 303 9.28 -5.01 -17.64
CA VAL A 303 8.37 -3.87 -17.51
C VAL A 303 6.99 -4.18 -18.08
N LYS A 304 6.88 -4.95 -19.15
CA LYS A 304 5.58 -5.34 -19.74
C LYS A 304 4.92 -6.57 -19.15
N SER A 305 5.65 -7.44 -18.45
CA SER A 305 5.04 -8.58 -17.78
C SER A 305 4.09 -8.08 -16.69
N THR A 306 2.79 -8.31 -16.90
CA THR A 306 1.74 -8.24 -15.88
C THR A 306 2.07 -9.23 -14.76
N PRO A 307 1.76 -8.96 -13.49
CA PRO A 307 1.89 -9.96 -12.43
C PRO A 307 0.81 -11.03 -12.60
N SER A 308 1.01 -11.92 -13.56
CA SER A 308 0.33 -13.20 -13.66
C SER A 308 1.38 -14.25 -14.00
N LEU A 309 1.67 -15.11 -13.02
CA LEU A 309 2.37 -16.40 -13.14
C LEU A 309 3.76 -16.36 -13.79
N VAL A 310 4.78 -16.06 -12.99
CA VAL A 310 6.13 -16.62 -13.23
C VAL A 310 6.57 -17.35 -11.97
N VAL A 311 6.08 -18.58 -11.81
CA VAL A 311 6.76 -19.59 -11.02
C VAL A 311 8.12 -19.86 -11.69
N GLN A 312 9.14 -19.86 -10.85
CA GLN A 312 10.55 -19.99 -11.16
C GLN A 312 10.82 -21.09 -12.20
N LYS A 313 11.40 -20.70 -13.33
CA LYS A 313 12.21 -21.61 -14.15
C LYS A 313 13.66 -21.32 -13.86
N GLN A 314 14.26 -22.11 -12.96
CA GLN A 314 15.60 -22.72 -13.08
C GLN A 314 16.09 -23.20 -11.71
N GLN A 315 16.07 -24.51 -11.48
CA GLN A 315 17.28 -25.32 -11.26
C GLN A 315 16.92 -26.80 -11.25
N GLY A 316 17.81 -27.61 -11.81
CA GLY A 316 17.48 -28.91 -12.40
C GLY A 316 17.52 -30.08 -11.45
N HIS A 317 16.61 -31.03 -11.69
CA HIS A 317 16.82 -32.47 -11.57
C HIS A 317 15.99 -33.15 -12.67
N ALA A 318 16.45 -34.29 -13.17
CA ALA A 318 16.01 -34.95 -14.40
C ALA A 318 14.48 -34.90 -14.65
N ALA A 319 14.08 -34.20 -15.71
CA ALA A 319 12.67 -34.06 -16.08
C ALA A 319 12.15 -35.38 -16.69
N CYS A 320 11.44 -36.17 -15.89
CA CYS A 320 10.50 -37.16 -16.40
C CYS A 320 9.33 -36.41 -17.07
N SER A 321 8.93 -36.84 -18.27
CA SER A 321 7.92 -36.11 -19.05
C SER A 321 6.51 -36.30 -18.47
N GLU A 322 5.61 -35.34 -18.69
CA GLU A 322 4.21 -35.43 -18.27
C GLU A 322 3.47 -36.65 -18.86
N ARG A 323 3.87 -37.05 -20.07
CA ARG A 323 3.40 -38.28 -20.72
C ARG A 323 3.80 -39.55 -19.96
N GLU A 324 5.05 -39.64 -19.50
CA GLU A 324 5.49 -40.78 -18.68
C GLU A 324 4.77 -40.83 -17.33
N TRP A 325 4.48 -39.67 -16.72
CA TRP A 325 3.71 -39.62 -15.48
C TRP A 325 2.25 -40.04 -15.67
N LEU A 326 1.61 -39.63 -16.77
CA LEU A 326 0.27 -40.11 -17.14
C LEU A 326 0.24 -41.63 -17.31
N ASP A 327 1.21 -42.20 -18.02
CA ASP A 327 1.30 -43.65 -18.20
C ASP A 327 1.53 -44.38 -16.88
N ARG A 328 2.33 -43.82 -15.96
CA ARG A 328 2.49 -44.39 -14.62
C ARG A 328 1.20 -44.31 -13.80
N LEU A 329 0.54 -43.15 -13.78
CA LEU A 329 -0.72 -42.94 -13.06
C LEU A 329 -1.85 -43.82 -13.59
N ASN A 330 -1.91 -44.06 -14.90
CA ASN A 330 -2.89 -44.94 -15.53
C ASN A 330 -2.76 -46.41 -15.12
N ASN A 331 -1.59 -46.82 -14.63
CA ASN A 331 -1.32 -48.18 -14.18
C ASN A 331 -1.42 -48.35 -12.65
N LEU A 332 -1.74 -47.28 -11.90
CA LEU A 332 -1.84 -47.30 -10.43
C LEU A 332 -3.28 -47.48 -9.94
N GLN A 333 -3.43 -48.12 -8.78
CA GLN A 333 -4.72 -48.23 -8.09
C GLN A 333 -5.08 -46.89 -7.41
N PRO A 334 -6.38 -46.55 -7.21
CA PRO A 334 -6.81 -45.24 -6.69
C PRO A 334 -6.15 -44.82 -5.36
N LEU A 335 -5.92 -45.78 -4.45
CA LEU A 335 -5.24 -45.51 -3.18
C LEU A 335 -3.76 -45.12 -3.35
N GLU A 336 -3.09 -45.69 -4.37
CA GLU A 336 -1.71 -45.36 -4.69
C GLU A 336 -1.62 -44.00 -5.39
N ILE A 337 -2.61 -43.65 -6.21
CA ILE A 337 -2.74 -42.31 -6.81
C ILE A 337 -2.95 -41.26 -5.71
N LEU A 338 -3.76 -41.55 -4.68
CA LEU A 338 -3.93 -40.67 -3.50
C LEU A 338 -2.64 -40.50 -2.70
N LYS A 339 -1.80 -41.54 -2.59
CA LYS A 339 -0.48 -41.43 -1.96
C LYS A 339 0.48 -40.56 -2.79
N VAL A 340 0.41 -40.64 -4.12
CA VAL A 340 1.18 -39.76 -5.01
C VAL A 340 0.72 -38.30 -4.85
N PHE A 341 -0.60 -38.06 -4.75
CA PHE A 341 -1.14 -36.73 -4.46
C PHE A 341 -0.70 -36.20 -3.09
N ALA A 342 -0.75 -37.03 -2.04
CA ALA A 342 -0.40 -36.64 -0.68
C ALA A 342 1.12 -36.55 -0.42
N SER A 343 1.96 -37.02 -1.34
CA SER A 343 3.41 -36.99 -1.17
C SER A 343 3.97 -35.57 -1.34
N THR A 344 4.84 -35.14 -0.44
CA THR A 344 5.55 -33.85 -0.55
C THR A 344 6.74 -33.91 -1.49
N ASP A 345 7.16 -35.12 -1.90
CA ASP A 345 8.35 -35.36 -2.73
C ASP A 345 8.03 -35.37 -4.24
N VAL A 346 6.75 -35.16 -4.60
CA VAL A 346 6.26 -35.11 -5.98
C VAL A 346 5.94 -33.67 -6.36
N GLU A 347 6.46 -33.19 -7.49
CA GLU A 347 6.18 -31.84 -7.98
C GLU A 347 4.66 -31.59 -8.09
N GLU A 348 4.23 -30.39 -7.71
CA GLU A 348 2.81 -29.99 -7.61
C GLU A 348 2.01 -30.27 -8.89
N ARG A 349 2.60 -30.01 -10.07
CA ARG A 349 1.97 -30.32 -11.37
C ARG A 349 1.61 -31.81 -11.55
N PHE A 350 2.42 -32.74 -11.03
CA PHE A 350 2.13 -34.17 -11.14
C PHE A 350 1.13 -34.64 -10.08
N ARG A 351 1.06 -33.95 -8.94
CA ARG A 351 0.00 -34.14 -7.94
C ARG A 351 -1.36 -33.69 -8.45
N GLU A 352 -1.41 -32.57 -9.18
CA GLU A 352 -2.63 -32.14 -9.87
C GLU A 352 -3.08 -33.14 -10.93
N LEU A 353 -2.14 -33.72 -11.70
CA LEU A 353 -2.44 -34.79 -12.65
C LEU A 353 -3.00 -36.05 -11.98
N ALA A 354 -2.47 -36.42 -10.81
CA ALA A 354 -2.99 -37.53 -10.00
C ALA A 354 -4.43 -37.28 -9.55
N ILE A 355 -4.76 -36.06 -9.10
CA ILE A 355 -6.15 -35.67 -8.78
C ILE A 355 -7.05 -35.70 -10.00
N ARG A 356 -6.60 -35.15 -11.14
CA ARG A 356 -7.40 -35.14 -12.38
C ARG A 356 -7.72 -36.55 -12.87
N ARG A 357 -6.89 -37.55 -12.54
CA ARG A 357 -7.16 -38.96 -12.86
C ARG A 357 -8.13 -39.64 -11.89
N LEU A 358 -8.18 -39.21 -10.63
CA LEU A 358 -9.10 -39.74 -9.62
C LEU A 358 -10.53 -39.28 -9.94
N ASN A 359 -11.30 -40.15 -10.61
CA ASN A 359 -12.69 -39.89 -10.88
C ASN A 359 -13.52 -40.17 -9.62
N ILE A 360 -14.39 -39.24 -9.21
CA ILE A 360 -15.17 -39.32 -7.96
C ILE A 360 -16.03 -40.60 -7.88
N LYS A 361 -16.36 -41.19 -9.02
CA LYS A 361 -17.11 -42.46 -9.11
C LYS A 361 -16.30 -43.70 -8.67
N ASP A 362 -14.97 -43.62 -8.65
CA ASP A 362 -14.08 -44.72 -8.23
C ASP A 362 -13.87 -44.77 -6.70
N LEU A 363 -14.34 -43.74 -5.97
CA LEU A 363 -14.20 -43.58 -4.52
C LEU A 363 -15.45 -44.10 -3.78
N GLY A 364 -15.81 -45.36 -4.02
CA GLY A 364 -16.78 -46.07 -3.16
C GLY A 364 -16.37 -46.03 -1.66
N PRO A 365 -17.02 -46.82 -0.78
CA PRO A 365 -17.55 -46.53 0.58
C PRO A 365 -16.81 -45.60 1.59
N LEU A 366 -15.61 -45.13 1.27
CA LEU A 366 -14.76 -44.20 2.02
C LEU A 366 -15.39 -42.81 2.27
N THR A 367 -16.50 -42.48 1.61
CA THR A 367 -17.25 -41.24 1.83
C THR A 367 -17.90 -41.17 3.21
N TYR A 368 -18.28 -42.30 3.82
CA TYR A 368 -18.91 -42.26 5.16
C TYR A 368 -17.92 -41.87 6.26
N GLU A 369 -16.70 -42.41 6.22
CA GLU A 369 -15.67 -42.15 7.24
C GLU A 369 -15.08 -40.73 7.12
N ALA A 370 -14.94 -40.22 5.89
CA ALA A 370 -14.50 -38.85 5.64
C ALA A 370 -15.56 -37.82 6.06
N THR A 371 -16.85 -38.11 5.82
CA THR A 371 -17.96 -37.23 6.20
C THR A 371 -18.15 -37.21 7.71
N GLU A 372 -17.97 -38.34 8.41
CA GLU A 372 -17.94 -38.42 9.88
C GLU A 372 -16.77 -37.63 10.50
N ARG A 373 -15.59 -37.67 9.85
CA ARG A 373 -14.42 -36.88 10.27
C ARG A 373 -14.64 -35.38 10.11
N ILE A 374 -15.22 -34.96 8.98
CA ILE A 374 -15.57 -33.56 8.73
C ILE A 374 -16.67 -33.10 9.69
N HIS A 375 -17.67 -33.94 9.98
CA HIS A 375 -18.73 -33.63 10.94
C HIS A 375 -18.21 -33.51 12.39
N ARG A 376 -17.18 -34.29 12.76
CA ARG A 376 -16.45 -34.13 14.04
C ARG A 376 -15.58 -32.88 14.09
N MET A 377 -15.00 -32.46 12.97
CA MET A 377 -14.22 -31.21 12.87
C MET A 377 -15.10 -29.94 12.88
N VAL A 378 -16.33 -30.03 12.37
CA VAL A 378 -17.28 -28.91 12.32
C VAL A 378 -18.02 -28.70 13.65
N LYS A 379 -18.15 -29.72 14.50
CA LYS A 379 -18.84 -29.61 15.81
C LYS A 379 -17.98 -29.11 16.98
N SER A 380 -16.69 -28.85 16.79
CA SER A 380 -15.86 -28.26 17.85
C SER A 380 -15.85 -26.72 17.80
N THR A 381 -16.88 -26.09 18.36
CA THR A 381 -16.76 -24.77 19.00
C THR A 381 -16.26 -24.94 20.46
N PRO A 382 -15.68 -23.91 21.09
CA PRO A 382 -14.37 -24.01 21.73
C PRO A 382 -14.47 -24.56 23.16
N SER A 383 -14.20 -25.84 23.34
CA SER A 383 -13.71 -26.30 24.64
C SER A 383 -12.23 -25.96 24.74
N ARG A 384 -11.92 -24.84 25.42
CA ARG A 384 -10.64 -24.52 26.06
C ARG A 384 -9.43 -25.34 25.55
N VAL A 385 -8.79 -24.88 24.48
CA VAL A 385 -7.42 -25.29 24.18
C VAL A 385 -6.54 -24.07 24.31
N HIS A 386 -5.87 -23.96 25.45
CA HIS A 386 -4.72 -23.08 25.66
C HIS A 386 -3.57 -23.53 24.75
N GLY A 387 -3.59 -23.11 23.50
CA GLY A 387 -2.46 -23.20 22.58
C GLY A 387 -2.54 -22.01 21.61
N ALA A 388 -1.55 -21.12 21.65
CA ALA A 388 -1.50 -19.94 20.79
C ALA A 388 -1.38 -20.38 19.33
N CYS A 389 -2.49 -20.31 18.58
CA CYS A 389 -2.49 -20.46 17.13
C CYS A 389 -1.76 -19.26 16.51
N SER A 390 -0.85 -19.52 15.57
CA SER A 390 -0.03 -18.46 14.98
C SER A 390 -0.82 -17.63 13.95
N GLU A 391 -0.39 -16.39 13.70
CA GLU A 391 -1.02 -15.54 12.67
C GLU A 391 -0.92 -16.15 11.26
N GLY A 392 0.16 -16.89 10.97
CA GLY A 392 0.33 -17.61 9.70
C GLY A 392 -0.71 -18.71 9.49
N GLU A 393 -0.98 -19.51 10.53
CA GLU A 393 -2.01 -20.56 10.48
C GLU A 393 -3.41 -19.97 10.27
N TRP A 394 -3.71 -18.84 10.90
CA TRP A 394 -4.97 -18.14 10.68
C TRP A 394 -5.08 -17.56 9.27
N PHE A 395 -4.00 -16.99 8.74
CA PHE A 395 -3.99 -16.47 7.36
C PHE A 395 -4.22 -17.59 6.34
N ASP A 396 -3.52 -18.71 6.48
CA ASP A 396 -3.71 -19.88 5.62
C ASP A 396 -5.13 -20.45 5.74
N ARG A 397 -5.70 -20.45 6.95
CA ARG A 397 -7.09 -20.85 7.17
C ARG A 397 -8.06 -19.93 6.44
N LEU A 398 -7.93 -18.61 6.61
CA LEU A 398 -8.79 -17.62 5.96
C LEU A 398 -8.71 -17.69 4.43
N ASN A 399 -7.55 -18.02 3.85
CA ASN A 399 -7.39 -18.19 2.40
C ASN A 399 -8.22 -19.32 1.80
N ASN A 400 -8.62 -20.30 2.61
CA ASN A 400 -9.36 -21.47 2.19
C ASN A 400 -10.85 -21.43 2.60
N LEU A 401 -11.31 -20.33 3.21
CA LEU A 401 -12.69 -20.16 3.65
C LEU A 401 -13.53 -19.37 2.64
N PRO A 402 -14.83 -19.70 2.48
CA PRO A 402 -15.72 -18.90 1.67
C PRO A 402 -16.02 -17.54 2.34
N PRO A 403 -16.41 -16.50 1.57
CA PRO A 403 -16.64 -15.14 2.08
C PRO A 403 -17.57 -15.08 3.30
N LEU A 404 -18.65 -15.86 3.30
CA LEU A 404 -19.61 -15.91 4.40
C LEU A 404 -18.97 -16.39 5.72
N GLU A 405 -18.13 -17.43 5.66
CA GLU A 405 -17.46 -17.95 6.85
C GLU A 405 -16.41 -16.97 7.39
N ILE A 406 -15.74 -16.24 6.49
CA ILE A 406 -14.82 -15.16 6.89
C ILE A 406 -15.59 -14.04 7.59
N LEU A 407 -16.76 -13.65 7.07
CA LEU A 407 -17.60 -12.65 7.71
C LEU A 407 -18.12 -13.11 9.08
N ARG A 408 -18.48 -14.39 9.24
CA ARG A 408 -18.86 -14.98 10.54
C ARG A 408 -17.72 -14.91 11.56
N ILE A 409 -16.48 -15.11 11.13
CA ILE A 409 -15.29 -14.95 11.99
C ILE A 409 -15.14 -13.50 12.44
N PHE A 410 -15.31 -12.54 11.53
CA PHE A 410 -15.26 -11.12 11.87
C PHE A 410 -16.38 -10.71 12.84
N ALA A 411 -17.60 -11.21 12.62
CA ALA A 411 -18.76 -10.94 13.46
C ALA A 411 -18.69 -11.61 14.85
N SER A 412 -17.80 -12.59 15.05
CA SER A 412 -17.73 -13.35 16.29
C SER A 412 -17.05 -12.56 17.41
N THR A 413 -17.71 -12.49 18.57
CA THR A 413 -17.14 -11.93 19.80
C THR A 413 -16.14 -12.87 20.50
N ASP A 414 -16.12 -14.15 20.11
CA ASP A 414 -15.24 -15.17 20.69
C ASP A 414 -13.85 -15.22 20.03
N VAL A 415 -13.64 -14.41 18.98
CA VAL A 415 -12.40 -14.31 18.22
C VAL A 415 -11.63 -13.06 18.65
N GLU A 416 -10.33 -13.20 18.89
CA GLU A 416 -9.47 -12.06 19.26
C GLU A 416 -9.47 -10.98 18.17
N GLU A 417 -9.43 -9.71 18.59
CA GLU A 417 -9.54 -8.53 17.72
C GLU A 417 -8.60 -8.59 16.51
N ARG A 418 -7.33 -8.98 16.70
CA ARG A 418 -6.34 -9.11 15.62
C ARG A 418 -6.74 -10.09 14.52
N PHE A 419 -7.43 -11.18 14.86
CA PHE A 419 -7.86 -12.17 13.89
C PHE A 419 -9.14 -11.72 13.19
N ARG A 420 -10.00 -10.94 13.87
CA ARG A 420 -11.14 -10.27 13.23
C ARG A 420 -10.67 -9.20 12.24
N ASP A 421 -9.68 -8.40 12.60
CA ASP A 421 -9.06 -7.42 11.70
C ASP A 421 -8.46 -8.10 10.46
N MET A 422 -7.77 -9.24 10.65
CA MET A 422 -7.27 -10.04 9.53
C MET A 422 -8.39 -10.63 8.67
N ALA A 423 -9.49 -11.08 9.28
CA ALA A 423 -10.65 -11.62 8.57
C ALA A 423 -11.33 -10.56 7.69
N ILE A 424 -11.65 -9.37 8.23
CA ILE A 424 -12.33 -8.33 7.45
C ILE A 424 -11.46 -7.79 6.31
N ARG A 425 -10.14 -7.64 6.54
CA ARG A 425 -9.19 -7.26 5.48
C ARG A 425 -9.08 -8.34 4.41
N ARG A 426 -9.08 -9.62 4.79
CA ARG A 426 -9.06 -10.71 3.81
C ARG A 426 -10.35 -10.74 3.00
N LEU A 427 -11.50 -10.55 3.65
CA LEU A 427 -12.79 -10.46 2.99
C LEU A 427 -12.81 -9.30 1.98
N ASN A 428 -12.29 -8.13 2.36
CA ASN A 428 -12.17 -6.97 1.46
C ASN A 428 -11.36 -7.31 0.19
N VAL A 429 -10.20 -7.95 0.35
CA VAL A 429 -9.38 -8.39 -0.80
C VAL A 429 -10.14 -9.37 -1.68
N LEU A 430 -10.81 -10.37 -1.08
CA LEU A 430 -11.57 -11.36 -1.84
C LEU A 430 -12.68 -10.69 -2.66
N LEU A 431 -13.50 -9.83 -2.03
CA LEU A 431 -14.61 -9.14 -2.68
C LEU A 431 -14.15 -8.12 -3.73
N SER A 432 -13.03 -7.43 -3.50
CA SER A 432 -12.43 -6.56 -4.51
C SER A 432 -11.98 -7.32 -5.77
N ASP A 433 -11.42 -8.53 -5.60
CA ASP A 433 -11.04 -9.38 -6.75
C ASP A 433 -12.29 -9.84 -7.51
N TYR A 434 -13.40 -10.11 -6.81
CA TYR A 434 -14.67 -10.50 -7.44
C TYR A 434 -15.26 -9.39 -8.32
N VAL A 435 -15.33 -8.15 -7.83
CA VAL A 435 -15.84 -7.00 -8.61
C VAL A 435 -15.00 -6.73 -9.88
N SER A 436 -13.73 -7.14 -9.90
CA SER A 436 -12.82 -6.92 -11.04
C SER A 436 -12.93 -7.95 -12.18
N ARG A 437 -13.66 -9.05 -12.00
CA ARG A 437 -13.79 -10.13 -12.98
C ARG A 437 -15.08 -9.98 -13.79
N GLU A 438 -14.98 -9.35 -14.96
CA GLU A 438 -16.11 -9.11 -15.88
C GLU A 438 -16.84 -10.38 -16.40
N GLU A 439 -16.33 -11.60 -16.16
CA GLU A 439 -16.75 -12.82 -16.88
C GLU A 439 -17.48 -13.90 -16.05
N GLU A 440 -17.59 -13.78 -14.71
CA GLU A 440 -18.31 -14.77 -13.88
C GLU A 440 -19.44 -14.07 -13.12
N SER A 441 -20.70 -14.36 -13.50
CA SER A 441 -21.88 -13.86 -12.78
C SER A 441 -21.78 -14.26 -11.31
N THR A 442 -21.67 -13.27 -10.42
CA THR A 442 -21.63 -13.50 -8.97
C THR A 442 -22.84 -14.33 -8.54
N ASP A 443 -22.62 -15.29 -7.63
CA ASP A 443 -23.70 -16.05 -7.03
C ASP A 443 -24.57 -15.12 -6.18
N ALA A 444 -25.69 -14.67 -6.75
CA ALA A 444 -26.65 -13.79 -6.10
C ALA A 444 -27.13 -14.35 -4.74
N SER A 445 -27.05 -15.67 -4.54
CA SER A 445 -27.38 -16.28 -3.24
C SER A 445 -26.34 -15.94 -2.16
N LEU A 446 -25.04 -15.92 -2.51
CA LEU A 446 -23.97 -15.55 -1.59
C LEU A 446 -24.10 -14.09 -1.13
N LEU A 447 -24.40 -13.16 -2.04
CA LEU A 447 -24.56 -11.74 -1.69
C LEU A 447 -25.72 -11.55 -0.70
N ARG A 448 -26.86 -12.22 -0.95
CA ARG A 448 -28.02 -12.22 -0.04
C ARG A 448 -27.69 -12.80 1.34
N GLU A 449 -26.80 -13.80 1.40
CA GLU A 449 -26.36 -14.36 2.68
C GLU A 449 -25.42 -13.44 3.47
N LEU A 450 -24.67 -12.57 2.78
CA LEU A 450 -23.77 -11.60 3.42
C LEU A 450 -24.51 -10.40 4.03
N GLN A 451 -25.61 -9.93 3.40
CA GLN A 451 -26.29 -8.70 3.80
C GLN A 451 -26.66 -8.64 5.29
N PRO A 452 -27.34 -9.63 5.90
CA PRO A 452 -27.82 -9.50 7.27
C PRO A 452 -26.67 -9.46 8.28
N LEU A 453 -25.59 -10.18 7.99
CA LEU A 453 -24.39 -10.18 8.84
C LEU A 453 -23.63 -8.87 8.72
N LEU A 454 -23.52 -8.29 7.52
CA LEU A 454 -22.90 -6.97 7.33
C LEU A 454 -23.68 -5.88 8.07
N ILE A 455 -25.01 -5.87 7.96
CA ILE A 455 -25.85 -4.96 8.73
C ILE A 455 -25.62 -5.17 10.23
N SER A 456 -25.65 -6.41 10.72
CA SER A 456 -25.38 -6.69 12.14
C SER A 456 -24.02 -6.15 12.59
N CYS A 457 -22.96 -6.30 11.77
CA CYS A 457 -21.65 -5.75 12.08
C CYS A 457 -21.61 -4.22 12.09
N LEU A 458 -22.41 -3.55 11.25
CA LEU A 458 -22.52 -2.09 11.23
C LEU A 458 -23.21 -1.54 12.50
N TRP A 459 -24.19 -2.29 13.03
CA TRP A 459 -24.87 -1.97 14.29
C TRP A 459 -23.99 -2.19 15.53
N GLU A 460 -23.00 -3.09 15.44
CA GLU A 460 -22.09 -3.40 16.54
C GLU A 460 -21.13 -2.24 16.83
N LYS A 461 -21.21 -1.67 18.04
CA LYS A 461 -20.30 -0.60 18.48
C LYS A 461 -19.10 -1.12 19.27
N GLU A 462 -19.26 -2.23 19.99
CA GLU A 462 -18.22 -2.77 20.86
C GLU A 462 -17.27 -3.70 20.10
N GLY A 463 -15.97 -3.59 20.40
CA GLY A 463 -14.93 -4.43 19.80
C GLY A 463 -14.55 -4.12 18.35
N ILE A 464 -15.26 -3.24 17.63
CA ILE A 464 -14.86 -2.79 16.28
C ILE A 464 -14.06 -1.48 16.37
N SER A 465 -12.75 -1.57 16.18
CA SER A 465 -11.85 -0.42 16.04
C SER A 465 -12.17 0.41 14.79
N GLU A 466 -11.76 1.69 14.79
CA GLU A 466 -11.97 2.60 13.64
C GLU A 466 -11.37 2.03 12.35
N SER A 467 -10.19 1.40 12.43
CA SER A 467 -9.56 0.78 11.27
C SER A 467 -10.39 -0.38 10.71
N MET A 468 -10.93 -1.26 11.56
CA MET A 468 -11.80 -2.35 11.12
C MET A 468 -13.10 -1.81 10.52
N PHE A 469 -13.67 -0.76 11.11
CA PHE A 469 -14.88 -0.12 10.59
C PHE A 469 -14.65 0.51 9.22
N ARG A 470 -13.48 1.11 8.98
CA ARG A 470 -13.11 1.62 7.66
C ARG A 470 -13.09 0.51 6.60
N VAL A 471 -12.45 -0.62 6.90
CA VAL A 471 -12.45 -1.78 5.99
C VAL A 471 -13.85 -2.38 5.81
N LEU A 472 -14.67 -2.39 6.87
CA LEU A 472 -16.07 -2.84 6.79
C LEU A 472 -16.88 -1.97 5.81
N GLY A 473 -16.67 -0.64 5.79
CA GLY A 473 -17.31 0.24 4.81
C GLY A 473 -16.94 -0.09 3.36
N GLU A 474 -15.70 -0.47 3.09
CA GLU A 474 -15.26 -0.94 1.76
C GLU A 474 -15.88 -2.29 1.39
N VAL A 475 -15.97 -3.23 2.34
CA VAL A 475 -16.68 -4.50 2.15
C VAL A 475 -18.16 -4.28 1.83
N VAL A 476 -18.82 -3.35 2.53
CA VAL A 476 -20.20 -2.94 2.24
C VAL A 476 -20.32 -2.37 0.84
N TYR A 477 -19.37 -1.53 0.41
CA TYR A 477 -19.31 -1.03 -0.96
C TYR A 477 -19.25 -2.17 -1.99
N HIS A 478 -18.37 -3.15 -1.83
CA HIS A 478 -18.24 -4.25 -2.79
C HIS A 478 -19.54 -5.05 -2.93
N VAL A 479 -20.19 -5.36 -1.81
CA VAL A 479 -21.48 -6.07 -1.83
C VAL A 479 -22.57 -5.20 -2.44
N ALA A 480 -22.68 -3.94 -2.04
CA ALA A 480 -23.69 -3.03 -2.56
C ALA A 480 -23.50 -2.74 -4.06
N PHE A 481 -22.26 -2.57 -4.51
CA PHE A 481 -21.92 -2.38 -5.92
C PHE A 481 -22.45 -3.55 -6.75
N GLU A 482 -22.08 -4.77 -6.40
CA GLU A 482 -22.45 -5.96 -7.14
C GLU A 482 -23.98 -6.16 -7.15
N MET A 483 -24.64 -5.95 -6.01
CA MET A 483 -26.09 -6.14 -5.91
C MET A 483 -26.89 -5.12 -6.72
N MET A 484 -26.52 -3.84 -6.64
CA MET A 484 -27.27 -2.76 -7.26
C MET A 484 -26.96 -2.60 -8.75
N THR A 485 -25.73 -2.90 -9.19
CA THR A 485 -25.36 -2.84 -10.61
C THR A 485 -25.80 -4.07 -11.41
N SER A 486 -25.77 -5.26 -10.81
CA SER A 486 -26.28 -6.50 -11.44
C SER A 486 -27.81 -6.64 -11.35
N HIS A 487 -28.52 -5.57 -10.96
CA HIS A 487 -29.99 -5.50 -10.81
C HIS A 487 -30.60 -6.64 -9.96
N VAL A 488 -29.90 -7.08 -8.91
CA VAL A 488 -30.37 -8.19 -8.05
C VAL A 488 -31.47 -7.73 -7.11
N GLU A 489 -31.23 -6.67 -6.35
CA GLU A 489 -32.22 -5.95 -5.52
C GLU A 489 -31.60 -4.67 -4.92
N LEU A 490 -32.46 -3.76 -4.44
CA LEU A 490 -32.04 -2.66 -3.55
C LEU A 490 -31.76 -3.22 -2.15
N TRP A 491 -30.80 -2.63 -1.44
CA TRP A 491 -30.44 -3.05 -0.09
C TRP A 491 -31.09 -2.15 0.96
N ASP A 492 -32.40 -2.30 1.16
CA ASP A 492 -33.21 -1.42 2.02
C ASP A 492 -32.68 -1.32 3.46
N ASP A 493 -32.20 -2.43 4.03
CA ASP A 493 -31.62 -2.46 5.38
C ASP A 493 -30.38 -1.55 5.52
N LEU A 494 -29.60 -1.38 4.45
CA LEU A 494 -28.46 -0.47 4.44
C LEU A 494 -28.93 0.99 4.44
N GLY A 495 -29.96 1.31 3.64
CA GLY A 495 -30.59 2.63 3.66
C GLY A 495 -31.20 2.95 5.03
N TYR A 496 -31.85 1.96 5.65
CA TYR A 496 -32.37 2.07 7.01
C TYR A 496 -31.27 2.28 8.06
N TYR A 497 -30.13 1.58 7.94
CA TYR A 497 -28.98 1.81 8.82
C TYR A 497 -28.48 3.25 8.72
N ILE A 498 -28.24 3.75 7.50
CA ILE A 498 -27.71 5.11 7.29
C ILE A 498 -28.68 6.16 7.86
N THR A 499 -29.97 6.05 7.54
CA THR A 499 -30.99 7.00 8.00
C THR A 499 -31.19 6.97 9.52
N SER A 500 -31.25 5.78 10.14
CA SER A 500 -31.44 5.66 11.59
C SER A 500 -30.24 6.12 12.43
N HIS A 501 -29.03 6.08 11.86
CA HIS A 501 -27.80 6.45 12.57
C HIS A 501 -27.31 7.86 12.29
N ILE A 502 -27.92 8.60 11.36
CA ILE A 502 -27.37 9.88 10.94
C ILE A 502 -27.34 10.93 12.06
N GLU A 503 -28.35 10.92 12.93
CA GLU A 503 -28.44 11.84 14.07
C GLU A 503 -27.60 11.35 15.27
N THR A 504 -27.62 10.05 15.54
CA THR A 504 -27.07 9.44 16.76
C THR A 504 -25.60 9.02 16.62
N ASP A 505 -25.16 8.69 15.41
CA ASP A 505 -23.80 8.26 15.06
C ASP A 505 -23.41 8.75 13.65
N PHE A 506 -23.46 10.07 13.49
CA PHE A 506 -23.21 10.74 12.23
C PHE A 506 -21.93 10.26 11.54
N GLN A 507 -20.85 10.08 12.29
CA GLN A 507 -19.54 9.74 11.69
C GLN A 507 -19.58 8.39 10.98
N ARG A 508 -20.12 7.36 11.64
CA ARG A 508 -20.23 6.02 11.06
C ARG A 508 -21.22 6.00 9.90
N ALA A 509 -22.40 6.62 10.07
CA ALA A 509 -23.43 6.66 9.05
C ALA A 509 -22.95 7.36 7.76
N VAL A 510 -22.37 8.56 7.91
CA VAL A 510 -21.85 9.32 6.77
C VAL A 510 -20.64 8.66 6.14
N TYR A 511 -19.77 8.02 6.92
CA TYR A 511 -18.65 7.28 6.36
C TYR A 511 -19.13 6.12 5.48
N VAL A 512 -20.08 5.31 5.94
CA VAL A 512 -20.67 4.23 5.15
C VAL A 512 -21.32 4.79 3.87
N PHE A 513 -22.05 5.90 3.96
CA PHE A 513 -22.60 6.57 2.79
C PHE A 513 -21.51 7.02 1.80
N GLN A 514 -20.40 7.60 2.29
CA GLN A 514 -19.28 8.02 1.44
C GLN A 514 -18.58 6.85 0.73
N CYS A 515 -18.59 5.66 1.33
CA CYS A 515 -18.06 4.45 0.70
C CYS A 515 -18.86 4.02 -0.53
N LEU A 516 -20.14 4.39 -0.64
CA LEU A 516 -21.00 4.08 -1.78
C LEU A 516 -20.67 4.96 -2.99
N THR A 517 -19.50 4.71 -3.57
CA THR A 517 -18.94 5.52 -4.66
C THR A 517 -19.47 5.15 -6.05
N MET A 518 -20.52 4.35 -6.16
CA MET A 518 -21.19 4.04 -7.43
C MET A 518 -22.45 4.87 -7.63
N TRP A 519 -23.02 4.83 -8.84
CA TRP A 519 -24.34 5.40 -9.09
C TRP A 519 -25.41 4.69 -8.25
N LEU A 520 -26.25 5.45 -7.56
CA LEU A 520 -27.33 4.94 -6.71
C LEU A 520 -28.69 5.20 -7.35
N HIS A 521 -29.60 4.23 -7.26
CA HIS A 521 -30.97 4.37 -7.71
C HIS A 521 -31.73 5.41 -6.86
N GLU A 522 -32.60 6.18 -7.51
CA GLU A 522 -33.46 7.22 -6.89
C GLU A 522 -34.22 6.68 -5.66
N GLU A 523 -34.85 5.50 -5.82
CA GLU A 523 -35.59 4.80 -4.75
C GLU A 523 -34.74 4.50 -3.50
N PHE A 524 -33.41 4.34 -3.65
CA PHE A 524 -32.50 4.11 -2.54
C PHE A 524 -31.98 5.42 -1.92
N ILE A 525 -31.67 6.41 -2.76
CA ILE A 525 -31.02 7.65 -2.31
C ILE A 525 -32.00 8.67 -1.72
N ASP A 526 -33.22 8.77 -2.24
CA ASP A 526 -34.25 9.72 -1.80
C ASP A 526 -34.50 9.69 -0.28
N PRO A 527 -34.82 8.53 0.34
CA PRO A 527 -35.06 8.49 1.79
C PRO A 527 -33.81 8.81 2.61
N ILE A 528 -32.62 8.52 2.07
CA ILE A 528 -31.34 8.82 2.72
C ILE A 528 -31.10 10.33 2.73
N VAL A 529 -31.24 11.01 1.59
CA VAL A 529 -30.91 12.44 1.47
C VAL A 529 -31.83 13.33 2.27
N GLU A 530 -33.11 12.96 2.44
CA GLU A 530 -34.05 13.68 3.30
C GLU A 530 -33.56 13.81 4.75
N HIS A 531 -32.90 12.77 5.27
CA HIS A 531 -32.35 12.75 6.64
C HIS A 531 -30.89 13.22 6.69
N LEU A 532 -30.12 12.92 5.64
CA LEU A 532 -28.69 13.18 5.55
C LEU A 532 -28.35 14.66 5.36
N LEU A 533 -29.02 15.34 4.43
CA LEU A 533 -28.69 16.72 4.08
C LEU A 533 -28.88 17.70 5.25
N PRO A 534 -29.95 17.63 6.07
CA PRO A 534 -30.08 18.47 7.26
C PRO A 534 -28.92 18.31 8.25
N GLU A 535 -28.50 17.07 8.52
CA GLU A 535 -27.42 16.79 9.47
C GLU A 535 -26.04 17.21 8.92
N ILE A 536 -25.81 17.04 7.61
CA ILE A 536 -24.64 17.58 6.91
C ILE A 536 -24.61 19.10 7.00
N ASN A 537 -25.74 19.77 6.70
CA ASN A 537 -25.81 21.23 6.72
C ASN A 537 -25.47 21.81 8.10
N LYS A 538 -25.96 21.17 9.18
CA LYS A 538 -25.62 21.54 10.58
C LYS A 538 -24.11 21.41 10.85
N ARG A 539 -23.45 20.39 10.31
CA ARG A 539 -22.03 20.06 10.57
C ARG A 539 -21.04 20.68 9.58
N LEU A 540 -21.54 21.25 8.48
CA LEU A 540 -20.78 22.14 7.60
C LEU A 540 -20.53 23.52 8.21
N ASN A 541 -21.08 23.83 9.39
CA ASN A 541 -20.69 25.04 10.09
C ASN A 541 -19.23 24.91 10.59
N PRO A 542 -18.33 25.84 10.23
CA PRO A 542 -16.92 25.73 10.58
C PRO A 542 -16.65 25.63 12.08
N PRO A 543 -15.83 24.66 12.54
CA PRO A 543 -15.45 24.56 13.93
C PRO A 543 -14.71 25.80 14.43
N SER A 544 -14.81 26.04 15.74
CA SER A 544 -14.19 27.17 16.43
C SER A 544 -12.67 27.02 16.58
N ASP A 545 -12.17 25.78 16.71
CA ASP A 545 -10.75 25.44 16.86
C ASP A 545 -10.46 24.01 16.36
N VAL A 546 -9.20 23.74 16.00
CA VAL A 546 -8.68 22.46 15.46
C VAL A 546 -8.92 21.28 16.40
N LEU A 547 -8.82 21.51 17.72
CA LEU A 547 -8.91 20.45 18.73
C LEU A 547 -10.35 20.01 19.04
N LEU A 548 -11.36 20.76 18.60
CA LEU A 548 -12.77 20.50 18.93
C LEU A 548 -13.50 19.65 17.89
N ASP A 549 -12.94 19.49 16.69
CA ASP A 549 -13.58 18.75 15.60
C ASP A 549 -12.96 17.37 15.41
N ASN A 550 -13.63 16.35 15.94
CA ASN A 550 -13.34 14.92 15.76
C ASN A 550 -13.60 14.47 14.30
N ASN A 551 -12.98 15.09 13.28
CA ASN A 551 -13.22 14.84 11.85
C ASN A 551 -14.68 15.07 11.36
N CYS A 552 -15.54 15.68 12.17
CA CYS A 552 -16.96 15.80 11.87
C CYS A 552 -17.20 16.72 10.68
N TRP A 553 -16.49 17.86 10.62
CA TRP A 553 -16.59 18.78 9.49
C TRP A 553 -16.07 18.16 8.19
N VAL A 554 -14.95 17.43 8.24
CA VAL A 554 -14.37 16.74 7.07
C VAL A 554 -15.37 15.72 6.53
N LEU A 555 -15.97 14.90 7.39
CA LEU A 555 -17.01 13.95 6.99
C LEU A 555 -18.25 14.65 6.43
N ALA A 556 -18.69 15.77 7.02
CA ALA A 556 -19.79 16.55 6.48
C ALA A 556 -19.48 17.11 5.09
N PHE A 557 -18.26 17.63 4.87
CA PHE A 557 -17.82 18.14 3.57
C PHE A 557 -17.81 17.05 2.49
N LEU A 558 -17.23 15.90 2.78
CA LEU A 558 -17.18 14.79 1.81
C LEU A 558 -18.56 14.17 1.59
N GLY A 559 -19.35 14.01 2.65
CA GLY A 559 -20.72 13.54 2.57
C GLY A 559 -21.61 14.47 1.73
N ALA A 560 -21.42 15.78 1.87
CA ALA A 560 -22.12 16.78 1.07
C ALA A 560 -21.82 16.59 -0.42
N PHE A 561 -20.53 16.44 -0.76
CA PHE A 561 -20.11 16.19 -2.14
C PHE A 561 -20.70 14.90 -2.72
N CYS A 562 -20.66 13.80 -1.96
CA CYS A 562 -21.25 12.53 -2.39
C CYS A 562 -22.75 12.68 -2.64
N ALA A 563 -23.48 13.35 -1.73
CA ALA A 563 -24.91 13.53 -1.87
C ALA A 563 -25.26 14.39 -3.09
N ILE A 564 -24.67 15.58 -3.24
CA ILE A 564 -24.98 16.46 -4.38
C ILE A 564 -24.59 15.85 -5.73
N SER A 565 -23.56 14.99 -5.77
CA SER A 565 -23.17 14.27 -6.98
C SER A 565 -24.20 13.22 -7.39
N GLN A 566 -24.89 12.58 -6.43
CA GLN A 566 -26.01 11.67 -6.75
C GLN A 566 -27.26 12.44 -7.20
N LEU A 567 -27.49 13.64 -6.66
CA LEU A 567 -28.71 14.41 -6.88
C LEU A 567 -28.68 15.35 -8.10
N VAL A 568 -27.51 15.70 -8.63
CA VAL A 568 -27.39 16.73 -9.68
C VAL A 568 -28.15 16.42 -10.96
N ALA A 569 -28.35 15.14 -11.29
CA ALA A 569 -29.11 14.74 -12.46
C ALA A 569 -30.64 14.73 -12.21
N MET A 570 -31.08 14.84 -10.96
CA MET A 570 -32.48 14.80 -10.56
C MET A 570 -33.09 16.20 -10.61
N LYS A 571 -34.23 16.34 -11.28
CA LYS A 571 -34.83 17.66 -11.54
C LYS A 571 -35.31 18.35 -10.25
N ASP A 572 -35.79 17.57 -9.29
CA ASP A 572 -36.43 18.10 -8.09
C ASP A 572 -35.43 18.62 -7.05
N TYR A 573 -34.14 18.26 -7.18
CA TYR A 573 -33.09 18.62 -6.22
C TYR A 573 -32.16 19.74 -6.71
N GLY A 574 -32.44 20.38 -7.85
CA GLY A 574 -31.56 21.38 -8.45
C GLY A 574 -31.24 22.57 -7.52
N GLU A 575 -32.22 23.08 -6.78
CA GLU A 575 -32.03 24.16 -5.80
C GLU A 575 -31.19 23.67 -4.60
N THR A 576 -31.54 22.51 -4.03
CA THR A 576 -30.82 21.90 -2.90
C THR A 576 -29.35 21.62 -3.21
N VAL A 577 -29.05 21.14 -4.42
CA VAL A 577 -27.67 20.91 -4.90
C VAL A 577 -26.88 22.21 -4.91
N MET A 578 -27.48 23.30 -5.39
CA MET A 578 -26.82 24.61 -5.45
C MET A 578 -26.61 25.19 -4.05
N GLU A 579 -27.63 25.15 -3.18
CA GLU A 579 -27.54 25.62 -1.80
C GLU A 579 -26.45 24.88 -1.01
N MET A 580 -26.36 23.56 -1.19
CA MET A 580 -25.35 22.75 -0.52
C MET A 580 -23.94 23.05 -1.06
N ALA A 581 -23.78 23.20 -2.38
CA ALA A 581 -22.51 23.61 -2.97
C ALA A 581 -22.07 25.01 -2.48
N ASP A 582 -23.01 25.94 -2.35
CA ASP A 582 -22.77 27.27 -1.77
C ASP A 582 -22.29 27.17 -0.33
N LYS A 583 -23.00 26.36 0.48
CA LYS A 583 -22.64 26.12 1.89
C LYS A 583 -21.25 25.51 2.04
N MET A 584 -20.88 24.54 1.20
CA MET A 584 -19.54 23.95 1.18
C MET A 584 -18.46 25.00 0.90
N VAL A 585 -18.67 25.86 -0.10
CA VAL A 585 -17.70 26.90 -0.48
C VAL A 585 -17.57 27.97 0.61
N ASP A 586 -18.67 28.42 1.18
CA ASP A 586 -18.67 29.43 2.26
C ASP A 586 -18.02 28.88 3.53
N SER A 587 -18.25 27.61 3.84
CA SER A 587 -17.63 26.92 4.96
C SER A 587 -16.10 26.84 4.84
N VAL A 588 -15.60 26.48 3.65
CA VAL A 588 -14.15 26.49 3.37
C VAL A 588 -13.59 27.92 3.45
N ARG A 589 -14.31 28.91 2.91
CA ARG A 589 -13.87 30.31 2.94
C ARG A 589 -13.66 30.78 4.38
N GLU A 590 -14.61 30.51 5.26
CA GLU A 590 -14.53 30.87 6.66
C GLU A 590 -13.37 30.15 7.40
N LEU A 591 -13.12 28.87 7.12
CA LEU A 591 -11.95 28.16 7.66
C LEU A 591 -10.62 28.77 7.21
N VAL A 592 -10.53 29.19 5.95
CA VAL A 592 -9.35 29.85 5.39
C VAL A 592 -9.14 31.23 6.05
N GLU A 593 -10.20 32.02 6.20
CA GLU A 593 -10.15 33.33 6.87
C GLU A 593 -9.72 33.21 8.34
N ARG A 594 -10.14 32.14 9.02
CA ARG A 594 -9.73 31.80 10.39
C ARG A 594 -8.33 31.17 10.50
N LYS A 595 -7.61 30.98 9.39
CA LYS A 595 -6.30 30.30 9.32
C LYS A 595 -6.31 28.85 9.82
N LEU A 596 -7.44 28.16 9.71
CA LEU A 596 -7.62 26.75 10.10
C LEU A 596 -7.46 25.78 8.90
N GLU A 597 -6.90 26.27 7.79
CA GLU A 597 -6.78 25.53 6.52
C GLU A 597 -5.95 24.24 6.62
N VAL A 598 -4.79 24.31 7.28
CA VAL A 598 -3.82 23.20 7.33
C VAL A 598 -4.40 21.98 8.08
N GLY A 599 -5.25 22.21 9.08
CA GLY A 599 -5.87 21.15 9.88
C GLY A 599 -7.07 20.49 9.19
N PHE A 600 -7.95 21.28 8.57
CA PHE A 600 -9.24 20.81 8.06
C PHE A 600 -9.33 20.77 6.54
N VAL A 601 -9.20 21.94 5.90
CA VAL A 601 -9.43 22.11 4.46
C VAL A 601 -8.48 21.24 3.65
N ARG A 602 -7.20 21.18 4.04
CA ARG A 602 -6.20 20.34 3.36
C ARG A 602 -6.53 18.84 3.46
N ARG A 603 -7.03 18.38 4.60
CA ARG A 603 -7.43 16.98 4.80
C ARG A 603 -8.65 16.67 3.94
N ALA A 604 -9.69 17.49 4.05
CA ALA A 604 -10.90 17.35 3.25
C ALA A 604 -10.62 17.35 1.75
N PHE A 605 -9.72 18.21 1.25
CA PHE A 605 -9.41 18.23 -0.18
C PHE A 605 -8.67 16.99 -0.67
N ARG A 606 -7.86 16.34 0.17
CA ARG A 606 -7.21 15.07 -0.21
C ARG A 606 -8.19 13.93 -0.24
N ASP A 607 -9.04 13.84 0.76
CA ASP A 607 -10.09 12.81 0.80
C ASP A 607 -11.10 13.04 -0.34
N PHE A 608 -11.35 14.31 -0.68
CA PHE A 608 -12.15 14.71 -1.84
C PHE A 608 -11.50 14.27 -3.16
N GLU A 609 -10.17 14.40 -3.30
CA GLU A 609 -9.44 13.88 -4.47
C GLU A 609 -9.63 12.35 -4.62
N ILE A 610 -9.60 11.60 -3.52
CA ILE A 610 -9.81 10.14 -3.54
C ILE A 610 -11.25 9.81 -3.95
N ILE A 611 -12.25 10.49 -3.38
CA ILE A 611 -13.66 10.25 -3.68
C ILE A 611 -13.98 10.58 -5.14
N VAL A 612 -13.50 11.73 -5.66
CA VAL A 612 -13.71 12.10 -7.06
C VAL A 612 -13.11 11.04 -8.00
N LYS A 613 -11.91 10.54 -7.70
CA LYS A 613 -11.28 9.48 -8.51
C LYS A 613 -12.11 8.19 -8.53
N LYS A 614 -12.71 7.80 -7.41
CA LYS A 614 -13.59 6.62 -7.32
C LYS A 614 -14.93 6.82 -8.03
N GLN A 615 -15.57 7.99 -7.87
CA GLN A 615 -16.90 8.24 -8.44
C GLN A 615 -16.89 8.55 -9.95
N MET A 616 -15.76 8.98 -10.50
CA MET A 616 -15.67 9.37 -11.91
C MET A 616 -15.99 8.25 -12.91
N GLU A 617 -15.90 6.98 -12.50
CA GLU A 617 -16.25 5.82 -13.34
C GLU A 617 -17.69 5.84 -13.85
N TRP A 618 -18.62 6.47 -13.12
CA TRP A 618 -20.04 6.57 -13.52
C TRP A 618 -20.51 8.01 -13.78
N PHE A 619 -19.62 9.01 -13.68
CA PHE A 619 -19.99 10.40 -13.91
C PHE A 619 -20.53 10.63 -15.33
N ARG A 620 -21.65 11.34 -15.42
CA ARG A 620 -22.18 11.90 -16.66
C ARG A 620 -21.90 13.40 -16.68
N MET A 621 -22.37 14.05 -17.74
CA MET A 621 -22.03 15.46 -17.98
C MET A 621 -22.49 16.41 -16.85
N ASN A 622 -23.53 16.07 -16.09
CA ASN A 622 -24.00 16.89 -14.97
C ASN A 622 -23.04 16.84 -13.78
N GLU A 623 -22.56 15.65 -13.42
CA GLU A 623 -21.62 15.39 -12.33
C GLU A 623 -20.25 16.02 -12.64
N TYR A 624 -19.79 15.90 -13.89
CA TYR A 624 -18.59 16.61 -14.37
C TYR A 624 -18.72 18.13 -14.23
N LYS A 625 -19.86 18.70 -14.65
CA LYS A 625 -20.12 20.15 -14.54
C LYS A 625 -20.20 20.63 -13.09
N LEU A 626 -20.88 19.88 -12.22
CA LEU A 626 -20.98 20.18 -10.80
C LEU A 626 -19.60 20.19 -10.16
N THR A 627 -18.84 19.12 -10.34
CA THR A 627 -17.50 18.96 -9.76
C THR A 627 -16.57 20.08 -10.24
N LYS A 628 -16.57 20.36 -11.55
CA LYS A 628 -15.77 21.46 -12.12
C LYS A 628 -16.17 22.83 -11.57
N SER A 629 -17.48 23.09 -11.47
CA SER A 629 -18.00 24.35 -10.90
C SER A 629 -17.57 24.52 -9.45
N LEU A 630 -17.71 23.47 -8.62
CA LEU A 630 -17.31 23.48 -7.22
C LEU A 630 -15.80 23.71 -7.07
N LEU A 631 -14.97 23.01 -7.85
CA LEU A 631 -13.51 23.17 -7.82
C LEU A 631 -13.08 24.59 -8.17
N LEU A 632 -13.66 25.18 -9.21
CA LEU A 632 -13.37 26.57 -9.59
C LEU A 632 -13.71 27.54 -8.45
N ARG A 633 -14.87 27.36 -7.82
CA ARG A 633 -15.34 28.21 -6.72
C ARG A 633 -14.47 28.08 -5.47
N LEU A 634 -14.01 26.87 -5.15
CA LEU A 634 -13.07 26.64 -4.06
C LEU A 634 -11.69 27.24 -4.36
N TYR A 635 -11.22 27.13 -5.61
CA TYR A 635 -9.89 27.59 -6.03
C TYR A 635 -9.71 29.11 -5.92
N VAL A 636 -10.78 29.87 -6.18
CA VAL A 636 -10.76 31.35 -6.16
C VAL A 636 -10.87 31.94 -4.75
N ILE A 637 -11.02 31.11 -3.70
CA ILE A 637 -11.04 31.59 -2.32
C ILE A 637 -9.74 32.35 -2.00
N LYS A 638 -9.91 33.60 -1.55
CA LYS A 638 -8.80 34.47 -1.17
C LYS A 638 -8.18 33.98 0.15
N GLY A 639 -6.85 34.09 0.25
CA GLY A 639 -6.11 33.68 1.45
C GLY A 639 -5.77 32.18 1.52
N MET A 640 -6.32 31.36 0.63
CA MET A 640 -6.03 29.92 0.60
C MET A 640 -4.59 29.66 0.17
N THR A 641 -3.87 28.77 0.89
CA THR A 641 -2.48 28.44 0.59
C THR A 641 -2.34 27.77 -0.78
N MET A 642 -1.13 27.87 -1.34
CA MET A 642 -0.82 27.18 -2.58
C MET A 642 -0.94 25.67 -2.46
N ASP A 643 -0.70 25.08 -1.27
CA ASP A 643 -0.83 23.65 -1.07
C ASP A 643 -2.26 23.14 -1.31
N SER A 644 -3.26 23.80 -0.71
CA SER A 644 -4.67 23.42 -0.90
C SER A 644 -5.13 23.71 -2.33
N LYS A 645 -4.69 24.83 -2.92
CA LYS A 645 -4.96 25.13 -4.34
C LYS A 645 -4.37 24.11 -5.29
N MET A 646 -3.18 23.57 -4.98
CA MET A 646 -2.56 22.50 -5.76
C MET A 646 -3.37 21.20 -5.70
N VAL A 647 -4.00 20.87 -4.57
CA VAL A 647 -4.91 19.71 -4.50
C VAL A 647 -6.13 19.95 -5.41
N LEU A 648 -6.82 21.08 -5.27
CA LEU A 648 -7.97 21.42 -6.11
C LEU A 648 -7.64 21.43 -7.61
N TRP A 649 -6.46 21.95 -7.96
CA TRP A 649 -5.99 21.97 -9.34
C TRP A 649 -5.79 20.56 -9.90
N ARG A 650 -5.18 19.65 -9.13
CA ARG A 650 -5.03 18.24 -9.55
C ARG A 650 -6.39 17.57 -9.78
N ILE A 651 -7.34 17.80 -8.89
CA ILE A 651 -8.70 17.27 -9.06
C ILE A 651 -9.31 17.84 -10.35
N ASN A 652 -9.19 19.15 -10.59
CA ASN A 652 -9.76 19.79 -11.77
C ASN A 652 -9.20 19.23 -13.08
N VAL A 653 -7.88 19.02 -13.15
CA VAL A 653 -7.27 18.44 -14.34
C VAL A 653 -7.67 16.98 -14.54
N PHE A 654 -7.82 16.20 -13.46
CA PHE A 654 -8.36 14.85 -13.54
C PHE A 654 -9.81 14.84 -14.10
N VAL A 655 -10.67 15.72 -13.58
CA VAL A 655 -12.06 15.92 -14.02
C VAL A 655 -12.14 16.39 -15.48
N GLU A 656 -11.25 17.31 -15.91
CA GLU A 656 -11.22 17.80 -17.29
C GLU A 656 -10.84 16.73 -18.30
N ARG A 657 -9.92 15.82 -17.94
CA ARG A 657 -9.56 14.68 -18.80
C ARG A 657 -10.73 13.72 -18.96
N GLY A 658 -11.37 13.31 -17.86
CA GLY A 658 -12.54 12.43 -17.91
C GLY A 658 -13.69 13.02 -18.72
N MET A 659 -13.93 14.34 -18.58
CA MET A 659 -14.95 15.03 -19.38
C MET A 659 -14.59 15.07 -20.88
N ALA A 660 -13.32 15.24 -21.24
CA ALA A 660 -12.88 15.23 -22.63
C ALA A 660 -13.02 13.85 -23.28
N ASP A 661 -12.68 12.80 -22.55
CA ASP A 661 -12.85 11.41 -23.00
C ASP A 661 -14.34 11.06 -23.18
N HIS A 662 -15.21 11.54 -22.29
CA HIS A 662 -16.67 11.35 -22.40
C HIS A 662 -17.30 12.14 -23.56
N VAL A 663 -16.78 13.31 -23.94
CA VAL A 663 -17.28 14.08 -25.10
C VAL A 663 -16.79 13.49 -26.44
N ALA A 664 -15.67 12.75 -26.41
CA ALA A 664 -15.09 12.10 -27.58
C ALA A 664 -15.67 10.71 -27.88
N ALA A 665 -16.25 10.05 -26.88
CA ALA A 665 -17.01 8.80 -26.98
C ALA A 665 -18.47 9.06 -27.37
#